data_AF-A0A4Q7ZGX8-F1
#
_entry.id   AF-A0A4Q7ZGX8-F1
#
_cell.length_a   1.000
_cell.length_b   1.000
_cell.length_c   1.000
_cell.angle_alpha   90.00
_cell.angle_beta   90.00
_cell.angle_gamma   90.00
#
_symmetry.space_group_name_H-M   'P 1'
#
loop_
_entity.id
_entity.type
_entity.pdbx_description
1 polymer ?
#
loop_
_entity_poly.entity_id
_entity_poly.type
_entity_poly.pdbx_seq_one_letter_code
_entity_poly.pdbx_strand_id
1 'polypeptide(L)'
;MKARSALDRFTRWCLARAARRWPAELRDEMHAEWLAELAALEADQATAKQRLGFAFSLLTAPPVRDASGAPRGWGESLAPGAPAVGLLVAALITLAVSDYAGNLASWLLDLAGAVPASFGADWLVALVAAVITLAWCLPAGRWLGRRWPLSRTGRFGDAGPAALAPVGFAPMVLLGALPDGDLPHLLGVLVGLLVWATGTAAVSVAAVRAAGRGRVALLMLLGVPAVSALAAAASAVPFALSSRDGQATMLASLTGTEPPPEFGEIVNGLTSRGFYYQGPWALALACFAAFTLAYGFGALRPRRATAPAPTTVAAPNAATRRGPFPLAVVVAGAGALAVAVIGWAYTLAVLTPGMLDVSQSAPMPGGDGELYMWTAELRATTILLATLGMLVATAERRFGPAGTLLVGAGLTLANAVLNRMNVSGPGGLRLALLVGVVPVIAGWVVAGRAPHGRQPDAALRRVTVGALVAVSVVPLITLQGTPGVNHPFLPVGLTVTTIGLAVAGMLLGIVPALALSRRPVPVWAAILLVVVPVALTVGAGLIPPPPSEDDTGVGAYAAFAALPLTVGCLALLRRHRARRPYRTAAVWTGLALAALPGTVLIIAGGGLLLNFVPNLVFAIDGGGYSFDGLSFVPGAATLMLPLAALAAARLDGSRGRAPSPDPDPLPAPESAQRSAPR
;
A
#
# COMPACT_ATOMS: atom_id res chain seq x y z
N MET A 1 -4.72 -16.36 -50.89
CA MET A 1 -5.18 -15.60 -49.70
C MET A 1 -5.26 -16.55 -48.50
N LYS A 2 -4.36 -16.44 -47.52
CA LYS A 2 -4.46 -17.25 -46.28
C LYS A 2 -5.63 -16.72 -45.43
N ALA A 3 -6.52 -17.61 -44.98
CA ALA A 3 -7.59 -17.26 -44.06
C ALA A 3 -6.99 -16.64 -42.78
N ARG A 4 -7.40 -15.41 -42.45
CA ARG A 4 -6.93 -14.73 -41.23
C ARG A 4 -7.44 -15.48 -39.99
N SER A 5 -6.57 -15.67 -39.00
CA SER A 5 -6.93 -16.38 -37.78
C SER A 5 -8.00 -15.62 -36.98
N ALA A 6 -8.78 -16.32 -36.16
CA ALA A 6 -9.76 -15.69 -35.27
C ALA A 6 -9.11 -14.67 -34.31
N LEU A 7 -7.87 -14.93 -33.92
CA LEU A 7 -7.04 -14.05 -33.09
C LEU A 7 -6.69 -12.74 -33.81
N ASP A 8 -6.36 -12.77 -35.09
CA ASP A 8 -6.05 -11.55 -35.86
C ASP A 8 -7.31 -10.66 -36.00
N ARG A 9 -8.48 -11.29 -36.17
CA ARG A 9 -9.75 -10.56 -36.19
C ARG A 9 -10.05 -9.90 -34.85
N PHE A 10 -9.83 -10.61 -33.75
CA PHE A 10 -10.02 -10.07 -32.40
C PHE A 10 -9.04 -8.94 -32.09
N THR A 11 -7.76 -9.11 -32.45
CA THR A 11 -6.70 -8.11 -32.26
C THR A 11 -7.04 -6.80 -32.99
N ARG A 12 -7.47 -6.88 -34.26
CA ARG A 12 -7.91 -5.71 -35.03
C ARG A 12 -9.21 -5.10 -34.50
N TRP A 13 -10.12 -5.92 -34.00
CA TRP A 13 -11.32 -5.44 -33.32
C TRP A 13 -10.97 -4.62 -32.08
N CYS A 14 -10.01 -5.07 -31.26
CA CYS A 14 -9.52 -4.32 -30.10
C CYS A 14 -8.96 -2.95 -30.51
N LEU A 15 -8.12 -2.89 -31.56
CA LEU A 15 -7.55 -1.63 -32.07
C LEU A 15 -8.63 -0.67 -32.58
N ALA A 16 -9.56 -1.15 -33.41
CA ALA A 16 -10.67 -0.35 -33.91
C ALA A 16 -11.56 0.17 -32.76
N ARG A 17 -11.75 -0.63 -31.71
CA ARG A 17 -12.52 -0.26 -30.52
C ARG A 17 -11.78 0.75 -29.63
N ALA A 18 -10.45 0.65 -29.56
CA ALA A 18 -9.60 1.61 -28.87
C ALA A 18 -9.59 2.97 -29.60
N ALA A 19 -9.47 2.97 -30.94
CA ALA A 19 -9.33 4.20 -31.74
C ALA A 19 -10.59 5.06 -31.67
N ARG A 20 -11.78 4.44 -31.60
CA ARG A 20 -13.07 5.12 -31.42
C ARG A 20 -13.16 6.03 -30.19
N ARG A 21 -12.23 5.95 -29.25
CA ARG A 21 -12.17 6.81 -28.05
C ARG A 21 -11.60 8.20 -28.34
N TRP A 22 -10.87 8.34 -29.44
CA TRP A 22 -10.27 9.59 -29.91
C TRP A 22 -11.29 10.49 -30.62
N PRO A 23 -11.07 11.82 -30.60
CA PRO A 23 -11.81 12.78 -31.43
C PRO A 23 -11.87 12.34 -32.89
N ALA A 24 -12.94 12.70 -33.61
CA ALA A 24 -13.15 12.25 -34.99
C ALA A 24 -11.95 12.59 -35.90
N GLU A 25 -11.34 13.75 -35.67
CA GLU A 25 -10.18 14.26 -36.40
C GLU A 25 -8.92 13.39 -36.23
N LEU A 26 -8.72 12.77 -35.06
CA LEU A 26 -7.52 11.99 -34.73
C LEU A 26 -7.76 10.47 -34.77
N ARG A 27 -9.02 10.04 -34.84
CA ARG A 27 -9.40 8.63 -34.75
C ARG A 27 -8.77 7.79 -35.85
N ASP A 28 -8.84 8.29 -37.08
CA ASP A 28 -8.40 7.55 -38.25
C ASP A 28 -6.87 7.54 -38.33
N GLU A 29 -6.23 8.63 -37.92
CA GLU A 29 -4.77 8.74 -37.76
C GLU A 29 -4.23 7.76 -36.72
N MET A 30 -4.79 7.74 -35.50
CA MET A 30 -4.36 6.81 -34.44
C MET A 30 -4.65 5.35 -34.81
N HIS A 31 -5.76 5.08 -35.49
CA HIS A 31 -6.05 3.73 -35.97
C HIS A 31 -5.03 3.27 -37.01
N ALA A 32 -4.63 4.16 -37.93
CA ALA A 32 -3.61 3.88 -38.93
C ALA A 32 -2.23 3.67 -38.29
N GLU A 33 -1.86 4.52 -37.33
CA GLU A 33 -0.60 4.42 -36.58
C GLU A 33 -0.51 3.10 -35.81
N TRP A 34 -1.56 2.69 -35.08
CA TRP A 34 -1.51 1.42 -34.34
C TRP A 34 -1.60 0.18 -35.23
N LEU A 35 -2.21 0.28 -36.41
CA LEU A 35 -2.12 -0.78 -37.41
C LEU A 35 -0.71 -0.87 -37.98
N ALA A 36 0.00 0.26 -38.13
CA ALA A 36 1.40 0.28 -38.52
C ALA A 36 2.30 -0.31 -37.42
N GLU A 37 2.06 0.01 -36.14
CA GLU A 37 2.79 -0.61 -35.02
C GLU A 37 2.50 -2.12 -34.90
N LEU A 38 1.25 -2.56 -35.11
CA LEU A 38 0.92 -3.98 -35.15
C LEU A 38 1.64 -4.69 -36.31
N ALA A 39 1.74 -4.04 -37.48
CA ALA A 39 2.47 -4.55 -38.63
C ALA A 39 4.00 -4.59 -38.38
N ALA A 40 4.55 -3.60 -37.66
CA ALA A 40 5.95 -3.60 -37.23
C ALA A 40 6.25 -4.76 -36.27
N LEU A 41 5.36 -5.01 -35.30
CA LEU A 41 5.46 -6.18 -34.41
C LEU A 41 5.36 -7.51 -35.20
N GLU A 42 4.54 -7.57 -36.25
CA GLU A 42 4.48 -8.74 -37.13
C GLU A 42 5.78 -8.93 -37.94
N ALA A 43 6.41 -7.84 -38.38
CA ALA A 43 7.70 -7.86 -39.07
C ALA A 43 8.85 -8.31 -38.15
N ASP A 44 8.81 -7.91 -36.87
CA ASP A 44 9.77 -8.31 -35.82
C ASP A 44 9.51 -9.71 -35.26
N GLN A 45 8.66 -10.51 -35.91
CA GLN A 45 8.27 -11.87 -35.50
C GLN A 45 7.67 -11.95 -34.09
N ALA A 46 7.00 -10.90 -33.63
CA ALA A 46 6.36 -10.91 -32.31
C ALA A 46 5.31 -12.03 -32.20
N THR A 47 5.35 -12.72 -31.06
CA THR A 47 4.43 -13.79 -30.73
C THR A 47 2.98 -13.30 -30.75
N ALA A 48 2.04 -14.21 -31.03
CA ALA A 48 0.60 -13.93 -31.00
C ALA A 48 0.14 -13.28 -29.67
N LYS A 49 0.80 -13.66 -28.55
CA LYS A 49 0.58 -13.10 -27.22
C LYS A 49 1.02 -11.63 -27.13
N GLN A 50 2.15 -11.25 -27.72
CA GLN A 50 2.63 -9.86 -27.73
C GLN A 50 1.70 -8.97 -28.57
N ARG A 51 1.27 -9.45 -29.74
CA ARG A 51 0.32 -8.75 -30.62
C ARG A 51 -1.03 -8.51 -29.94
N LEU A 52 -1.56 -9.55 -29.29
CA LEU A 52 -2.78 -9.45 -28.49
C LEU A 52 -2.58 -8.53 -27.27
N GLY A 53 -1.46 -8.65 -26.57
CA GLY A 53 -1.13 -7.84 -25.39
C GLY A 53 -1.06 -6.35 -25.71
N PHE A 54 -0.44 -6.00 -26.84
CA PHE A 54 -0.43 -4.63 -27.36
C PHE A 54 -1.86 -4.12 -27.62
N ALA A 55 -2.64 -4.82 -28.44
CA ALA A 55 -4.00 -4.39 -28.75
C ALA A 55 -4.93 -4.34 -27.52
N PHE A 56 -4.75 -5.26 -26.57
CA PHE A 56 -5.50 -5.30 -25.33
C PHE A 56 -5.09 -4.19 -24.36
N SER A 57 -3.81 -3.83 -24.30
CA SER A 57 -3.32 -2.70 -23.49
C SER A 57 -3.92 -1.37 -23.96
N LEU A 58 -4.01 -1.15 -25.29
CA LEU A 58 -4.67 0.02 -25.88
C LEU A 58 -6.18 0.01 -25.62
N LEU A 59 -6.80 -1.17 -25.69
CA LEU A 59 -8.21 -1.33 -25.35
C LEU A 59 -8.49 -1.09 -23.86
N THR A 60 -7.56 -1.39 -22.96
CA THR A 60 -7.77 -1.25 -21.51
C THR A 60 -7.23 0.07 -20.95
N ALA A 61 -6.49 0.85 -21.75
CA ALA A 61 -6.01 2.18 -21.38
C ALA A 61 -7.17 3.09 -20.90
N PRO A 62 -7.03 3.71 -19.70
CA PRO A 62 -8.10 4.52 -19.13
C PRO A 62 -8.32 5.80 -19.95
N PRO A 63 -9.59 6.23 -20.14
CA PRO A 63 -9.91 7.41 -20.95
C PRO A 63 -9.75 8.69 -20.12
N VAL A 64 -8.54 9.03 -19.68
CA VAL A 64 -8.27 10.33 -19.04
C VAL A 64 -7.92 11.32 -20.13
N ARG A 65 -8.86 12.20 -20.49
CA ARG A 65 -8.64 13.24 -21.49
C ARG A 65 -7.87 14.42 -20.89
N ASP A 66 -6.90 14.94 -21.62
CA ASP A 66 -6.26 16.22 -21.30
C ASP A 66 -7.12 17.42 -21.74
N ALA A 67 -6.60 18.64 -21.57
CA ALA A 67 -7.28 19.88 -21.96
C ALA A 67 -7.58 19.97 -23.48
N SER A 68 -6.86 19.18 -24.30
CA SER A 68 -7.06 19.03 -25.74
C SER A 68 -8.02 17.88 -26.12
N GLY A 69 -8.50 17.09 -25.15
CA GLY A 69 -9.42 15.98 -25.42
C GLY A 69 -8.75 14.65 -25.80
N ALA A 70 -7.42 14.58 -25.78
CA ALA A 70 -6.65 13.39 -26.11
C ALA A 70 -6.55 12.44 -24.90
N PRO A 71 -6.82 11.12 -25.04
CA PRO A 71 -6.72 10.16 -23.95
C PRO A 71 -5.26 9.85 -23.60
N ARG A 72 -4.92 9.93 -22.30
CA ARG A 72 -3.60 9.60 -21.77
C ARG A 72 -3.39 8.09 -21.58
N GLY A 73 -2.17 7.62 -21.80
CA GLY A 73 -1.77 6.23 -21.53
C GLY A 73 -1.67 5.90 -20.03
N TRP A 74 -1.55 4.60 -19.71
CA TRP A 74 -1.38 4.09 -18.34
C TRP A 74 -0.21 4.79 -17.61
N GLY A 75 0.92 5.02 -18.28
CA GLY A 75 2.09 5.66 -17.67
C GLY A 75 1.84 7.10 -17.16
N GLU A 76 0.92 7.84 -17.78
CA GLU A 76 0.59 9.22 -17.39
C GLU A 76 -0.62 9.31 -16.46
N SER A 77 -1.47 8.28 -16.47
CA SER A 77 -2.60 8.11 -15.56
C SER A 77 -2.22 7.39 -14.27
N LEU A 78 -1.06 6.72 -14.21
CA LEU A 78 -0.46 6.08 -13.03
C LEU A 78 0.56 6.98 -12.30
N ALA A 79 0.55 8.30 -12.53
CA ALA A 79 1.29 9.22 -11.68
C ALA A 79 0.87 9.02 -10.20
N PRO A 80 1.79 9.20 -9.22
CA PRO A 80 1.46 9.12 -7.80
C PRO A 80 0.23 10.00 -7.48
N GLY A 81 -0.88 9.37 -7.06
CA GLY A 81 -2.18 10.04 -6.85
C GLY A 81 -3.29 9.69 -7.86
N ALA A 82 -3.09 8.68 -8.72
CA ALA A 82 -4.12 8.12 -9.59
C ALA A 82 -5.31 7.54 -8.79
N PRO A 83 -6.58 7.85 -9.13
CA PRO A 83 -7.76 7.30 -8.45
C PRO A 83 -7.79 5.77 -8.37
N ALA A 84 -7.29 5.09 -9.41
CA ALA A 84 -7.22 3.63 -9.44
C ALA A 84 -6.25 3.06 -8.40
N VAL A 85 -5.06 3.66 -8.25
CA VAL A 85 -4.09 3.27 -7.22
C VAL A 85 -4.66 3.53 -5.82
N GLY A 86 -5.33 4.67 -5.64
CA GLY A 86 -6.02 4.97 -4.38
C GLY A 86 -7.12 3.97 -4.04
N LEU A 87 -7.84 3.47 -5.05
CA LEU A 87 -8.85 2.42 -4.89
C LEU A 87 -8.23 1.07 -4.54
N LEU A 88 -7.12 0.68 -5.18
CA LEU A 88 -6.41 -0.55 -4.86
C LEU A 88 -5.87 -0.54 -3.43
N VAL A 89 -5.23 0.56 -3.00
CA VAL A 89 -4.75 0.74 -1.63
C VAL A 89 -5.91 0.69 -0.64
N ALA A 90 -7.03 1.34 -0.96
CA ALA A 90 -8.21 1.29 -0.10
C ALA A 90 -8.84 -0.11 -0.03
N ALA A 91 -8.78 -0.88 -1.11
CA ALA A 91 -9.23 -2.27 -1.13
C ALA A 91 -8.36 -3.15 -0.22
N LEU A 92 -7.03 -2.99 -0.28
CA LEU A 92 -6.09 -3.65 0.64
C LEU A 92 -6.39 -3.32 2.11
N ILE A 93 -6.57 -2.03 2.43
CA ILE A 93 -6.92 -1.60 3.79
C ILE A 93 -8.26 -2.21 4.21
N THR A 94 -9.24 -2.25 3.31
CA THR A 94 -10.58 -2.78 3.61
C THR A 94 -10.57 -4.29 3.82
N LEU A 95 -9.74 -5.04 3.10
CA LEU A 95 -9.52 -6.47 3.34
C LEU A 95 -8.96 -6.70 4.75
N ALA A 96 -7.93 -5.96 5.12
CA ALA A 96 -7.33 -6.10 6.43
C ALA A 96 -8.28 -5.66 7.58
N VAL A 97 -9.07 -4.61 7.38
CA VAL A 97 -10.14 -4.24 8.33
C VAL A 97 -11.18 -5.35 8.46
N SER A 98 -11.53 -6.02 7.36
CA SER A 98 -12.49 -7.14 7.39
C SER A 98 -11.96 -8.34 8.17
N ASP A 99 -10.66 -8.65 8.02
CA ASP A 99 -10.02 -9.72 8.76
C ASP A 99 -9.94 -9.41 10.26
N TYR A 100 -9.48 -8.20 10.60
CA TYR A 100 -9.46 -7.74 12.00
C TYR A 100 -10.85 -7.70 12.62
N ALA A 101 -11.88 -7.29 11.87
CA ALA A 101 -13.25 -7.31 12.34
C ALA A 101 -13.69 -8.73 12.73
N GLY A 102 -13.19 -9.77 12.05
CA GLY A 102 -13.35 -11.17 12.45
C GLY A 102 -12.74 -11.47 13.81
N ASN A 103 -11.46 -11.16 13.99
CA ASN A 103 -10.76 -11.41 15.26
C ASN A 103 -11.35 -10.60 16.43
N LEU A 104 -11.70 -9.34 16.20
CA LEU A 104 -12.35 -8.49 17.19
C LEU A 104 -13.75 -9.03 17.53
N ALA A 105 -14.50 -9.52 16.54
CA ALA A 105 -15.80 -10.14 16.78
C ALA A 105 -15.66 -11.39 17.66
N SER A 106 -14.70 -12.27 17.37
CA SER A 106 -14.41 -13.45 18.20
C SER A 106 -14.07 -13.05 19.64
N TRP A 107 -13.13 -12.12 19.81
CA TRP A 107 -12.75 -11.63 21.14
C TRP A 107 -13.91 -11.00 21.93
N LEU A 108 -14.75 -10.20 21.27
CA LEU A 108 -15.93 -9.60 21.90
C LEU A 108 -16.97 -10.66 22.31
N LEU A 109 -17.14 -11.70 21.50
CA LEU A 109 -18.06 -12.81 21.80
C LEU A 109 -17.54 -13.67 22.94
N ASP A 110 -16.23 -13.93 22.97
CA ASP A 110 -15.57 -14.64 24.07
C ASP A 110 -15.72 -13.88 25.40
N LEU A 111 -15.48 -12.56 25.39
CA LEU A 111 -15.73 -11.70 26.55
C LEU A 111 -17.19 -11.70 27.00
N ALA A 112 -18.13 -11.85 26.07
CA ALA A 112 -19.54 -11.95 26.37
C ALA A 112 -19.96 -13.35 26.87
N GLY A 113 -19.04 -14.30 26.98
CA GLY A 113 -19.32 -15.70 27.31
C GLY A 113 -20.09 -16.45 26.22
N ALA A 114 -20.17 -15.86 25.01
CA ALA A 114 -20.79 -16.44 23.85
C ALA A 114 -19.77 -17.29 23.07
N VAL A 115 -19.10 -18.22 23.77
CA VAL A 115 -18.12 -19.14 23.16
C VAL A 115 -18.90 -20.11 22.28
N PRO A 116 -18.71 -20.08 20.96
CA PRO A 116 -19.51 -20.93 20.11
C PRO A 116 -18.85 -22.31 20.00
N ALA A 117 -19.39 -23.27 20.74
CA ALA A 117 -18.81 -24.62 20.90
C ALA A 117 -19.05 -25.59 19.71
N SER A 118 -19.49 -25.11 18.53
CA SER A 118 -19.94 -25.99 17.44
C SER A 118 -19.84 -25.40 16.03
N PHE A 119 -19.89 -26.26 15.01
CA PHE A 119 -20.11 -25.88 13.61
C PHE A 119 -21.33 -24.94 13.48
N GLY A 120 -21.17 -23.81 12.78
CA GLY A 120 -22.16 -22.72 12.70
C GLY A 120 -21.85 -21.49 13.56
N ALA A 121 -20.90 -21.63 14.51
CA ALA A 121 -20.25 -20.54 15.25
C ALA A 121 -19.84 -19.34 14.39
N ASP A 122 -19.27 -19.65 13.23
CA ASP A 122 -18.66 -18.70 12.31
C ASP A 122 -19.66 -17.68 11.77
N TRP A 123 -20.96 -18.01 11.74
CA TRP A 123 -21.98 -17.05 11.32
C TRP A 123 -22.15 -15.90 12.29
N LEU A 124 -22.10 -16.15 13.61
CA LEU A 124 -22.25 -15.10 14.59
C LEU A 124 -21.05 -14.16 14.56
N VAL A 125 -19.84 -14.74 14.51
CA VAL A 125 -18.58 -14.00 14.32
C VAL A 125 -18.64 -13.19 13.02
N ALA A 126 -19.02 -13.81 11.89
CA ALA A 126 -19.10 -13.15 10.60
C ALA A 126 -20.15 -12.03 10.55
N LEU A 127 -21.27 -12.18 11.24
CA LEU A 127 -22.30 -11.13 11.35
C LEU A 127 -21.78 -9.91 12.11
N VAL A 128 -21.17 -10.12 13.29
CA VAL A 128 -20.57 -9.04 14.08
C VAL A 128 -19.42 -8.38 13.30
N ALA A 129 -18.56 -9.18 12.68
CA ALA A 129 -17.48 -8.71 11.83
C ALA A 129 -17.99 -7.89 10.63
N ALA A 130 -19.08 -8.32 9.99
CA ALA A 130 -19.70 -7.60 8.89
C ALA A 130 -20.25 -6.23 9.35
N VAL A 131 -20.82 -6.13 10.54
CA VAL A 131 -21.27 -4.84 11.10
C VAL A 131 -20.10 -3.88 11.28
N ILE A 132 -19.00 -4.35 11.87
CA ILE A 132 -17.77 -3.55 12.09
C ILE A 132 -17.17 -3.13 10.73
N THR A 133 -17.07 -4.07 9.79
CA THR A 133 -16.53 -3.84 8.44
C THR A 133 -17.39 -2.84 7.67
N LEU A 134 -18.71 -2.94 7.76
CA LEU A 134 -19.65 -2.02 7.12
C LEU A 134 -19.51 -0.59 7.67
N ALA A 135 -19.31 -0.46 8.99
CA ALA A 135 -19.07 0.82 9.65
C ALA A 135 -17.80 1.52 9.12
N TRP A 136 -16.78 0.77 8.69
CA TRP A 136 -15.62 1.29 7.97
C TRP A 136 -15.90 1.57 6.49
N CYS A 137 -16.50 0.61 5.78
CA CYS A 137 -16.68 0.64 4.33
C CYS A 137 -17.45 1.87 3.84
N LEU A 138 -18.52 2.25 4.54
CA LEU A 138 -19.37 3.38 4.16
C LEU A 138 -18.65 4.74 4.22
N PRO A 139 -18.04 5.16 5.35
CA PRO A 139 -17.31 6.42 5.42
C PRO A 139 -16.04 6.41 4.56
N ALA A 140 -15.27 5.32 4.55
CA ALA A 140 -14.03 5.22 3.78
C ALA A 140 -14.30 5.32 2.26
N GLY A 141 -15.28 4.54 1.75
CA GLY A 141 -15.70 4.60 0.36
C GLY A 141 -16.20 6.00 -0.03
N ARG A 142 -17.09 6.60 0.77
CA ARG A 142 -17.59 7.97 0.54
C ARG A 142 -16.47 9.00 0.52
N TRP A 143 -15.53 8.91 1.46
CA TRP A 143 -14.40 9.84 1.55
C TRP A 143 -13.51 9.72 0.32
N LEU A 144 -13.15 8.49 -0.07
CA LEU A 144 -12.28 8.21 -1.20
C LEU A 144 -12.94 8.68 -2.50
N GLY A 145 -14.21 8.36 -2.72
CA GLY A 145 -14.95 8.79 -3.91
C GLY A 145 -15.03 10.31 -4.06
N ARG A 146 -15.14 11.05 -2.95
CA ARG A 146 -15.13 12.53 -2.97
C ARG A 146 -13.75 13.10 -3.28
N ARG A 147 -12.69 12.46 -2.80
CA ARG A 147 -11.32 12.98 -2.88
C ARG A 147 -10.65 12.60 -4.19
N TRP A 148 -10.79 11.34 -4.60
CA TRP A 148 -10.15 10.73 -5.76
C TRP A 148 -11.17 9.95 -6.60
N PRO A 149 -12.13 10.63 -7.26
CA PRO A 149 -13.08 9.95 -8.12
C PRO A 149 -12.39 9.41 -9.38
N LEU A 150 -12.76 8.20 -9.80
CA LEU A 150 -12.48 7.69 -11.14
C LEU A 150 -13.14 8.60 -12.19
N SER A 151 -12.65 8.56 -13.43
CA SER A 151 -13.17 9.44 -14.47
C SER A 151 -14.64 9.15 -14.77
N ARG A 152 -15.42 10.23 -14.98
CA ARG A 152 -16.81 10.17 -15.48
C ARG A 152 -16.89 10.17 -17.00
N THR A 153 -15.74 10.27 -17.68
CA THR A 153 -15.67 10.31 -19.14
C THR A 153 -15.76 8.89 -19.71
N GLY A 154 -16.74 8.62 -20.58
CA GLY A 154 -16.88 7.34 -21.27
C GLY A 154 -18.32 6.82 -21.34
N ARG A 155 -18.48 5.56 -21.78
CA ARG A 155 -19.79 4.92 -22.03
C ARG A 155 -20.72 4.89 -20.81
N PHE A 156 -20.16 4.93 -19.61
CA PHE A 156 -20.91 4.88 -18.35
C PHE A 156 -21.24 6.26 -17.78
N GLY A 157 -20.69 7.35 -18.36
CA GLY A 157 -20.94 8.72 -17.90
C GLY A 157 -20.73 8.89 -16.40
N ASP A 158 -21.69 9.54 -15.73
CA ASP A 158 -21.69 9.72 -14.27
C ASP A 158 -21.69 8.40 -13.47
N ALA A 159 -22.11 7.28 -14.06
CA ALA A 159 -22.06 5.97 -13.41
C ALA A 159 -20.68 5.27 -13.54
N GLY A 160 -19.72 5.86 -14.26
CA GLY A 160 -18.37 5.30 -14.47
C GLY A 160 -17.65 4.90 -13.18
N PRO A 161 -17.55 5.79 -12.17
CA PRO A 161 -16.91 5.45 -10.90
C PRO A 161 -17.58 4.29 -10.16
N ALA A 162 -18.90 4.21 -10.23
CA ALA A 162 -19.70 3.17 -9.57
C ALA A 162 -19.60 1.82 -10.30
N ALA A 163 -19.44 1.83 -11.62
CA ALA A 163 -19.26 0.62 -12.44
C ALA A 163 -17.84 0.03 -12.32
N LEU A 164 -16.82 0.90 -12.25
CA LEU A 164 -15.42 0.48 -12.29
C LEU A 164 -14.85 0.15 -10.90
N ALA A 165 -15.46 0.65 -9.82
CA ALA A 165 -14.96 0.41 -8.47
C ALA A 165 -14.92 -1.08 -8.08
N PRO A 166 -15.97 -1.90 -8.31
CA PRO A 166 -15.92 -3.34 -8.02
C PRO A 166 -14.82 -4.06 -8.82
N VAL A 167 -14.65 -3.68 -10.09
CA VAL A 167 -13.62 -4.26 -10.98
C VAL A 167 -12.21 -3.89 -10.51
N GLY A 168 -12.01 -2.66 -10.02
CA GLY A 168 -10.74 -2.25 -9.43
C GLY A 168 -10.48 -2.89 -8.06
N PHE A 169 -11.52 -3.25 -7.32
CA PHE A 169 -11.42 -3.85 -5.99
C PHE A 169 -11.11 -5.35 -6.05
N ALA A 170 -11.73 -6.08 -7.00
CA ALA A 170 -11.65 -7.54 -7.12
C ALA A 170 -10.21 -8.12 -7.19
N PRO A 171 -9.23 -7.52 -7.91
CA PRO A 171 -7.87 -8.04 -7.93
C PRO A 171 -7.22 -8.10 -6.54
N MET A 172 -7.54 -7.15 -5.66
CA MET A 172 -6.99 -7.15 -4.29
C MET A 172 -7.62 -8.26 -3.45
N VAL A 173 -8.91 -8.55 -3.63
CA VAL A 173 -9.57 -9.69 -2.96
C VAL A 173 -8.98 -11.02 -3.45
N LEU A 174 -8.71 -11.14 -4.75
CA LEU A 174 -8.06 -12.32 -5.33
C LEU A 174 -6.64 -12.51 -4.78
N LEU A 175 -5.87 -11.42 -4.61
CA LEU A 175 -4.54 -11.49 -3.99
C LEU A 175 -4.59 -12.06 -2.57
N GLY A 176 -5.67 -11.81 -1.83
CA GLY A 176 -5.88 -12.36 -0.49
C GLY A 176 -6.06 -13.88 -0.45
N ALA A 177 -6.51 -14.50 -1.56
CA ALA A 177 -6.73 -15.93 -1.67
C ALA A 177 -5.54 -16.72 -2.24
N LEU A 178 -4.46 -16.01 -2.65
CA LEU A 178 -3.24 -16.63 -3.16
C LEU A 178 -2.42 -17.39 -2.10
N PRO A 179 -2.32 -16.93 -0.83
CA PRO A 179 -1.53 -17.60 0.20
C PRO A 179 -1.93 -19.05 0.46
N ASP A 180 -3.22 -19.37 0.35
CA ASP A 180 -3.78 -20.67 0.70
C ASP A 180 -3.31 -21.80 -0.23
N GLY A 181 -2.83 -21.48 -1.45
CA GLY A 181 -2.23 -22.43 -2.40
C GLY A 181 -3.16 -23.53 -2.94
N ASP A 182 -4.38 -23.65 -2.41
CA ASP A 182 -5.36 -24.66 -2.78
C ASP A 182 -6.09 -24.27 -4.08
N LEU A 183 -5.89 -25.06 -5.13
CA LEU A 183 -6.39 -24.75 -6.47
C LEU A 183 -7.93 -24.64 -6.54
N PRO A 184 -8.73 -25.55 -5.92
CA PRO A 184 -10.17 -25.37 -5.79
C PRO A 184 -10.56 -24.05 -5.12
N HIS A 185 -9.85 -23.63 -4.07
CA HIS A 185 -10.10 -22.35 -3.41
C HIS A 185 -9.86 -21.15 -4.32
N LEU A 186 -8.69 -21.12 -4.97
CA LEU A 186 -8.33 -20.04 -5.88
C LEU A 186 -9.31 -19.94 -7.06
N LEU A 187 -9.73 -21.07 -7.63
CA LEU A 187 -10.74 -21.11 -8.69
C LEU A 187 -12.12 -20.66 -8.18
N GLY A 188 -12.51 -21.08 -6.97
CA GLY A 188 -13.74 -20.65 -6.30
C GLY A 188 -13.80 -19.13 -6.16
N VAL A 189 -12.77 -18.55 -5.54
CA VAL A 189 -12.66 -17.10 -5.35
C VAL A 189 -12.66 -16.35 -6.68
N LEU A 190 -11.96 -16.85 -7.70
CA LEU A 190 -11.97 -16.25 -9.04
C LEU A 190 -13.39 -16.19 -9.63
N VAL A 191 -14.11 -17.32 -9.61
CA VAL A 191 -15.48 -17.42 -10.14
C VAL A 191 -16.44 -16.53 -9.34
N GLY A 192 -16.35 -16.57 -8.01
CA GLY A 192 -17.13 -15.72 -7.11
C GLY A 192 -16.89 -14.24 -7.39
N LEU A 193 -15.64 -13.81 -7.56
CA LEU A 193 -15.28 -12.42 -7.86
C LEU A 193 -15.74 -11.97 -9.24
N LEU A 194 -15.78 -12.84 -10.24
CA LEU A 194 -16.37 -12.51 -11.55
C LEU A 194 -17.86 -12.21 -11.43
N VAL A 195 -18.61 -13.05 -10.70
CA VAL A 195 -20.04 -12.85 -10.43
C VAL A 195 -20.25 -11.58 -9.59
N TRP A 196 -19.47 -11.42 -8.53
CA TRP A 196 -19.56 -10.28 -7.63
C TRP A 196 -19.25 -8.96 -8.33
N ALA A 197 -18.09 -8.84 -9.00
CA ALA A 197 -17.67 -7.58 -9.60
C ALA A 197 -18.63 -7.13 -10.71
N THR A 198 -19.11 -8.07 -11.53
CA THR A 198 -20.06 -7.76 -12.61
C THR A 198 -21.46 -7.45 -12.07
N GLY A 199 -21.96 -8.23 -11.12
CA GLY A 199 -23.26 -8.02 -10.48
C GLY A 199 -23.30 -6.71 -9.70
N THR A 200 -22.28 -6.43 -8.87
CA THR A 200 -22.19 -5.19 -8.10
C THR A 200 -22.04 -3.99 -9.01
N ALA A 201 -21.27 -4.09 -10.11
CA ALA A 201 -21.19 -3.02 -11.10
C ALA A 201 -22.57 -2.74 -11.74
N ALA A 202 -23.33 -3.78 -12.08
CA ALA A 202 -24.68 -3.64 -12.63
C ALA A 202 -25.65 -2.99 -11.64
N VAL A 203 -25.68 -3.46 -10.38
CA VAL A 203 -26.48 -2.88 -9.29
C VAL A 203 -26.09 -1.42 -9.06
N SER A 204 -24.79 -1.12 -9.06
CA SER A 204 -24.27 0.24 -8.88
C SER A 204 -24.71 1.18 -10.00
N VAL A 205 -24.60 0.76 -11.26
CA VAL A 205 -25.07 1.54 -12.41
C VAL A 205 -26.58 1.76 -12.34
N ALA A 206 -27.35 0.72 -12.00
CA ALA A 206 -28.80 0.83 -11.85
C ALA A 206 -29.19 1.80 -10.71
N ALA A 207 -28.50 1.72 -9.58
CA ALA A 207 -28.71 2.60 -8.42
C ALA A 207 -28.39 4.06 -8.74
N VAL A 208 -27.29 4.33 -9.46
CA VAL A 208 -26.93 5.68 -9.91
C VAL A 208 -27.97 6.22 -10.89
N ARG A 209 -28.43 5.41 -11.85
CA ARG A 209 -29.48 5.83 -12.81
C ARG A 209 -30.85 6.03 -12.17
N ALA A 210 -31.12 5.35 -11.05
CA ALA A 210 -32.33 5.50 -10.28
C ALA A 210 -32.28 6.64 -9.24
N ALA A 211 -31.13 7.32 -9.10
CA ALA A 211 -30.95 8.45 -8.20
C ALA A 211 -31.84 9.63 -8.61
N GLY A 212 -33.04 9.69 -8.02
CA GLY A 212 -34.12 10.62 -8.37
C GLY A 212 -35.50 9.98 -8.37
N ARG A 213 -35.60 8.65 -8.36
CA ARG A 213 -36.88 7.90 -8.43
C ARG A 213 -37.24 7.16 -7.14
N GLY A 214 -36.58 7.45 -6.01
CA GLY A 214 -36.81 6.79 -4.71
C GLY A 214 -36.39 5.31 -4.63
N ARG A 215 -36.12 4.64 -5.75
CA ARG A 215 -35.81 3.19 -5.82
C ARG A 215 -34.36 2.81 -5.46
N VAL A 216 -33.51 3.78 -5.15
CA VAL A 216 -32.08 3.54 -4.86
C VAL A 216 -31.91 2.64 -3.63
N ALA A 217 -32.67 2.90 -2.57
CA ALA A 217 -32.60 2.12 -1.33
C ALA A 217 -32.97 0.65 -1.57
N LEU A 218 -34.03 0.40 -2.34
CA LEU A 218 -34.48 -0.96 -2.68
C LEU A 218 -33.42 -1.72 -3.50
N LEU A 219 -32.86 -1.08 -4.52
CA LEU A 219 -31.82 -1.69 -5.36
C LEU A 219 -30.55 -2.00 -4.56
N MET A 220 -30.22 -1.19 -3.57
CA MET A 220 -29.07 -1.44 -2.69
C MET A 220 -29.35 -2.55 -1.68
N LEU A 221 -30.47 -2.45 -0.96
CA LEU A 221 -30.81 -3.37 0.14
C LEU A 221 -31.10 -4.79 -0.36
N LEU A 222 -31.62 -4.94 -1.58
CA LEU A 222 -31.87 -6.27 -2.15
C LEU A 222 -30.77 -6.70 -3.13
N GLY A 223 -30.28 -5.78 -3.97
CA GLY A 223 -29.32 -6.12 -5.02
C GLY A 223 -27.94 -6.48 -4.47
N VAL A 224 -27.45 -5.79 -3.44
CA VAL A 224 -26.12 -6.07 -2.86
C VAL A 224 -26.08 -7.44 -2.17
N PRO A 225 -27.00 -7.78 -1.26
CA PRO A 225 -27.00 -9.11 -0.64
C PRO A 225 -27.22 -10.22 -1.65
N ALA A 226 -28.14 -10.04 -2.63
CA ALA A 226 -28.41 -11.06 -3.63
C ALA A 226 -27.18 -11.37 -4.51
N VAL A 227 -26.49 -10.33 -5.02
CA VAL A 227 -25.25 -10.53 -5.79
C VAL A 227 -24.16 -11.18 -4.95
N SER A 228 -24.03 -10.80 -3.68
CA SER A 228 -22.99 -11.33 -2.80
C SER A 228 -23.26 -12.80 -2.43
N ALA A 229 -24.52 -13.17 -2.21
CA ALA A 229 -24.94 -14.56 -2.01
C ALA A 229 -24.74 -15.41 -3.26
N LEU A 230 -25.08 -14.89 -4.45
CA LEU A 230 -24.83 -15.57 -5.72
C LEU A 230 -23.33 -15.77 -5.98
N ALA A 231 -22.51 -14.78 -5.64
CA ALA A 231 -21.05 -14.89 -5.75
C ALA A 231 -20.47 -15.94 -4.80
N ALA A 232 -20.93 -15.99 -3.55
CA ALA A 232 -20.56 -17.05 -2.60
C ALA A 232 -20.99 -18.44 -3.08
N ALA A 233 -22.22 -18.58 -3.58
CA ALA A 233 -22.71 -19.81 -4.18
C ALA A 233 -21.86 -20.26 -5.38
N ALA A 234 -21.50 -19.31 -6.26
CA ALA A 234 -20.63 -19.59 -7.40
C ALA A 234 -19.20 -19.97 -6.98
N SER A 235 -18.70 -19.37 -5.90
CA SER A 235 -17.40 -19.70 -5.29
C SER A 235 -17.37 -21.09 -4.67
N ALA A 236 -18.50 -21.59 -4.16
CA ALA A 236 -18.61 -22.94 -3.62
C ALA A 236 -18.55 -24.05 -4.69
N VAL A 237 -18.80 -23.73 -5.98
CA VAL A 237 -18.90 -24.73 -7.05
C VAL A 237 -17.58 -25.49 -7.28
N PRO A 238 -16.40 -24.85 -7.42
CA PRO A 238 -15.15 -25.59 -7.58
C PRO A 238 -14.83 -26.54 -6.43
N PHE A 239 -15.21 -26.21 -5.19
CA PHE A 239 -15.09 -27.10 -4.04
C PHE A 239 -16.00 -28.32 -4.17
N ALA A 240 -17.27 -28.08 -4.49
CA ALA A 240 -18.25 -29.14 -4.70
C ALA A 240 -17.82 -30.12 -5.81
N LEU A 241 -17.21 -29.60 -6.88
CA LEU A 241 -16.69 -30.41 -7.99
C LEU A 241 -15.42 -31.21 -7.63
N SER A 242 -14.68 -30.77 -6.60
CA SER A 242 -13.46 -31.45 -6.13
C SER A 242 -13.72 -32.53 -5.07
N SER A 243 -14.95 -32.62 -4.57
CA SER A 243 -15.40 -33.51 -3.50
C SER A 243 -16.07 -34.78 -4.02
N ARG A 244 -16.04 -35.87 -3.23
CA ARG A 244 -16.83 -37.09 -3.54
C ARG A 244 -18.33 -36.87 -3.31
N ASP A 245 -18.68 -36.02 -2.34
CA ASP A 245 -20.05 -35.59 -2.05
C ASP A 245 -20.18 -34.08 -2.25
N GLY A 246 -20.27 -33.68 -3.51
CA GLY A 246 -20.34 -32.28 -3.89
C GLY A 246 -21.56 -31.55 -3.33
N GLN A 247 -22.69 -32.23 -3.12
CA GLN A 247 -23.90 -31.60 -2.56
C GLN A 247 -23.73 -31.29 -1.07
N ALA A 248 -23.26 -32.26 -0.28
CA ALA A 248 -22.98 -32.04 1.13
C ALA A 248 -21.88 -30.98 1.33
N THR A 249 -20.85 -30.99 0.47
CA THR A 249 -19.76 -30.00 0.48
C THR A 249 -20.28 -28.59 0.20
N MET A 250 -21.12 -28.44 -0.83
CA MET A 250 -21.70 -27.14 -1.19
C MET A 250 -22.62 -26.62 -0.09
N LEU A 251 -23.44 -27.49 0.49
CA LEU A 251 -24.32 -27.14 1.59
C LEU A 251 -23.49 -26.68 2.80
N ALA A 252 -22.54 -27.51 3.26
CA ALA A 252 -21.68 -27.19 4.39
C ALA A 252 -20.88 -25.90 4.22
N SER A 253 -20.33 -25.67 3.03
CA SER A 253 -19.59 -24.45 2.73
C SER A 253 -20.48 -23.20 2.79
N LEU A 254 -21.74 -23.32 2.35
CA LEU A 254 -22.69 -22.21 2.30
C LEU A 254 -23.45 -21.97 3.61
N THR A 255 -23.65 -22.99 4.44
CA THR A 255 -24.44 -22.89 5.68
C THR A 255 -23.58 -22.91 6.93
N GLY A 256 -22.28 -23.19 6.84
CA GLY A 256 -21.41 -23.31 8.01
C GLY A 256 -21.64 -24.61 8.80
N THR A 257 -22.29 -25.62 8.20
CA THR A 257 -22.47 -26.93 8.84
C THR A 257 -21.19 -27.76 8.76
N GLU A 258 -21.18 -28.90 9.45
CA GLU A 258 -20.03 -29.81 9.51
C GLU A 258 -19.55 -30.19 8.10
N PRO A 259 -18.24 -30.08 7.81
CA PRO A 259 -17.70 -30.46 6.51
C PRO A 259 -17.75 -31.98 6.34
N PRO A 260 -17.85 -32.49 5.10
CA PRO A 260 -17.79 -33.92 4.86
C PRO A 260 -16.50 -34.57 5.40
N PRO A 261 -16.52 -35.84 5.84
CA PRO A 261 -15.39 -36.48 6.54
C PRO A 261 -14.07 -36.46 5.77
N GLU A 262 -14.12 -36.44 4.44
CA GLU A 262 -12.95 -36.36 3.56
C GLU A 262 -12.13 -35.06 3.71
N PHE A 263 -12.71 -34.00 4.30
CA PHE A 263 -12.00 -32.77 4.64
C PHE A 263 -11.43 -32.78 6.07
N GLY A 264 -11.81 -33.76 6.89
CA GLY A 264 -11.28 -33.98 8.24
C GLY A 264 -10.19 -35.06 8.29
N GLU A 265 -9.86 -35.72 7.18
CA GLU A 265 -8.88 -36.80 7.13
C GLU A 265 -7.44 -36.26 7.25
N ILE A 266 -6.82 -36.55 8.40
CA ILE A 266 -5.43 -36.19 8.71
C ILE A 266 -4.50 -37.26 8.13
N VAL A 267 -3.67 -36.90 7.16
CA VAL A 267 -2.66 -37.77 6.56
C VAL A 267 -1.28 -37.22 6.93
N ASN A 268 -0.46 -38.03 7.62
CA ASN A 268 0.87 -37.62 8.13
C ASN A 268 0.85 -36.37 9.04
N GLY A 269 -0.20 -36.21 9.86
CA GLY A 269 -0.30 -35.09 10.81
C GLY A 269 -0.77 -33.75 10.22
N LEU A 270 -1.11 -33.71 8.93
CA LEU A 270 -1.70 -32.55 8.26
C LEU A 270 -3.04 -32.94 7.62
N THR A 271 -4.01 -32.03 7.62
CA THR A 271 -5.25 -32.23 6.86
C THR A 271 -4.90 -32.31 5.37
N SER A 272 -5.37 -33.36 4.69
CA SER A 272 -5.03 -33.60 3.28
C SER A 272 -5.70 -32.60 2.32
N ARG A 273 -6.73 -31.87 2.79
CA ARG A 273 -7.53 -30.89 2.05
C ARG A 273 -8.03 -29.77 2.96
N GLY A 274 -7.98 -28.52 2.48
CA GLY A 274 -8.59 -27.38 3.18
C GLY A 274 -10.10 -27.30 2.92
N PHE A 275 -10.88 -26.93 3.94
CA PHE A 275 -12.31 -26.64 3.80
C PHE A 275 -12.58 -25.16 4.08
N TYR A 276 -13.36 -24.50 3.21
CA TYR A 276 -13.59 -23.07 3.30
C TYR A 276 -15.08 -22.76 3.30
N TYR A 277 -15.52 -21.94 4.26
CA TYR A 277 -16.89 -21.52 4.42
C TYR A 277 -17.20 -20.30 3.53
N GLN A 278 -17.78 -20.54 2.36
CA GLN A 278 -18.13 -19.50 1.39
C GLN A 278 -19.40 -18.72 1.78
N GLY A 279 -20.28 -19.30 2.61
CA GLY A 279 -21.49 -18.66 3.13
C GLY A 279 -21.19 -17.37 3.90
N PRO A 280 -20.42 -17.43 5.00
CA PRO A 280 -19.96 -16.26 5.74
C PRO A 280 -19.23 -15.22 4.87
N TRP A 281 -18.48 -15.67 3.86
CA TRP A 281 -17.79 -14.78 2.91
C TRP A 281 -18.76 -13.90 2.11
N ALA A 282 -20.01 -14.30 1.90
CA ALA A 282 -21.05 -13.46 1.29
C ALA A 282 -21.27 -12.14 2.05
N LEU A 283 -21.08 -12.13 3.38
CA LEU A 283 -21.21 -10.93 4.20
C LEU A 283 -20.04 -9.95 3.95
N ALA A 284 -18.82 -10.46 3.82
CA ALA A 284 -17.65 -9.66 3.46
C ALA A 284 -17.81 -9.05 2.06
N LEU A 285 -18.24 -9.86 1.09
CA LEU A 285 -18.57 -9.40 -0.27
C LEU A 285 -19.65 -8.31 -0.27
N ALA A 286 -20.68 -8.42 0.58
CA ALA A 286 -21.69 -7.38 0.74
C ALA A 286 -21.10 -6.07 1.31
N CYS A 287 -20.18 -6.16 2.27
CA CYS A 287 -19.47 -5.01 2.82
C CYS A 287 -18.57 -4.32 1.77
N PHE A 288 -17.84 -5.10 0.96
CA PHE A 288 -17.04 -4.56 -0.14
C PHE A 288 -17.92 -3.91 -1.22
N ALA A 289 -19.10 -4.47 -1.47
CA ALA A 289 -20.07 -3.88 -2.40
C ALA A 289 -20.61 -2.55 -1.83
N ALA A 290 -20.85 -2.48 -0.52
CA ALA A 290 -21.21 -1.23 0.15
C ALA A 290 -20.09 -0.18 0.05
N PHE A 291 -18.81 -0.56 0.17
CA PHE A 291 -17.67 0.33 -0.05
C PHE A 291 -17.65 0.90 -1.47
N THR A 292 -17.75 0.03 -2.49
CA THR A 292 -17.67 0.43 -3.90
C THR A 292 -18.86 1.30 -4.31
N LEU A 293 -20.06 1.02 -3.79
CA LEU A 293 -21.24 1.88 -3.92
C LEU A 293 -21.01 3.23 -3.24
N ALA A 294 -20.60 3.25 -1.97
CA ALA A 294 -20.28 4.45 -1.22
C ALA A 294 -19.26 5.34 -1.95
N TYR A 295 -18.26 4.72 -2.57
CA TYR A 295 -17.30 5.36 -3.46
C TYR A 295 -17.95 5.97 -4.70
N GLY A 296 -18.78 5.20 -5.42
CA GLY A 296 -19.55 5.70 -6.57
C GLY A 296 -20.42 6.92 -6.23
N PHE A 297 -21.21 6.86 -5.16
CA PHE A 297 -22.04 8.00 -4.71
C PHE A 297 -21.21 9.18 -4.18
N GLY A 298 -20.09 8.90 -3.52
CA GLY A 298 -19.14 9.92 -3.10
C GLY A 298 -18.58 10.69 -4.30
N ALA A 299 -18.30 9.97 -5.40
CA ALA A 299 -17.79 10.52 -6.64
C ALA A 299 -18.83 11.35 -7.41
N LEU A 300 -20.14 11.13 -7.20
CA LEU A 300 -21.23 11.86 -7.89
C LEU A 300 -21.46 13.28 -7.35
N ARG A 301 -21.19 13.53 -6.06
CA ARG A 301 -21.45 14.86 -5.48
C ARG A 301 -20.64 15.92 -6.22
N PRO A 302 -21.27 17.04 -6.64
CA PRO A 302 -20.53 18.13 -7.27
C PRO A 302 -19.43 18.57 -6.31
N ARG A 303 -18.18 18.50 -6.76
CA ARG A 303 -17.13 19.30 -6.15
C ARG A 303 -17.68 20.72 -6.19
N ARG A 304 -17.82 21.37 -5.02
CA ARG A 304 -17.86 22.84 -5.00
C ARG A 304 -16.68 23.23 -5.86
N ALA A 305 -16.97 23.76 -7.04
CA ALA A 305 -15.94 24.29 -7.91
C ALA A 305 -15.27 25.36 -7.07
N THR A 306 -14.15 25.02 -6.45
CA THR A 306 -13.13 26.02 -6.16
C THR A 306 -12.89 26.62 -7.52
N ALA A 307 -13.44 27.82 -7.72
CA ALA A 307 -13.24 28.61 -8.93
C ALA A 307 -11.77 28.42 -9.33
N PRO A 308 -11.48 28.12 -10.61
CA PRO A 308 -10.11 28.02 -11.07
C PRO A 308 -9.41 29.25 -10.51
N ALA A 309 -8.44 29.02 -9.60
CA ALA A 309 -7.69 30.11 -9.06
C ALA A 309 -7.18 30.87 -10.28
N PRO A 310 -7.45 32.20 -10.39
CA PRO A 310 -6.97 32.95 -11.54
C PRO A 310 -5.53 32.56 -11.74
N THR A 311 -5.21 32.14 -12.96
CA THR A 311 -3.86 31.86 -13.43
C THR A 311 -3.09 33.16 -13.33
N THR A 312 -2.76 33.53 -12.11
CA THR A 312 -1.73 34.50 -11.79
C THR A 312 -0.49 33.81 -12.30
N VAL A 313 -0.05 34.25 -13.47
CA VAL A 313 1.33 34.09 -13.92
C VAL A 313 2.14 34.42 -12.68
N ALA A 314 2.68 33.37 -12.06
CA ALA A 314 3.49 33.55 -10.88
C ALA A 314 4.62 34.43 -11.35
N ALA A 315 4.63 35.69 -10.89
CA ALA A 315 5.81 36.53 -10.98
C ALA A 315 6.97 35.61 -10.58
N PRO A 316 8.06 35.55 -11.37
CA PRO A 316 9.20 34.71 -11.07
C PRO A 316 9.80 35.20 -9.75
N ASN A 317 9.23 34.72 -8.65
CA ASN A 317 9.73 34.94 -7.31
C ASN A 317 11.13 34.39 -7.36
N ALA A 318 12.09 35.33 -7.29
CA ALA A 318 13.52 35.12 -7.40
C ALA A 318 13.82 33.72 -6.91
N ALA A 319 14.02 32.81 -7.87
CA ALA A 319 14.40 31.45 -7.61
C ALA A 319 15.74 31.55 -6.91
N THR A 320 15.69 31.58 -5.58
CA THR A 320 16.87 31.52 -4.72
C THR A 320 17.60 30.30 -5.22
N ARG A 321 18.72 30.52 -5.92
CA ARG A 321 19.53 29.47 -6.54
C ARG A 321 19.89 28.51 -5.42
N ARG A 322 19.11 27.43 -5.29
CA ARG A 322 19.49 26.30 -4.46
C ARG A 322 20.79 25.79 -5.06
N GLY A 323 21.81 25.71 -4.20
CA GLY A 323 23.09 25.10 -4.51
C GLY A 323 22.93 23.62 -4.89
N PRO A 324 24.04 22.91 -5.14
CA PRO A 324 24.01 21.48 -5.40
C PRO A 324 23.27 20.74 -4.27
N PHE A 325 22.64 19.62 -4.62
CA PHE A 325 21.98 18.76 -3.65
C PHE A 325 22.96 18.36 -2.53
N PRO A 326 22.53 18.35 -1.26
CA PRO A 326 23.46 18.07 -0.19
C PRO A 326 24.00 16.64 -0.31
N LEU A 327 25.33 16.50 -0.36
CA LEU A 327 26.01 15.21 -0.41
C LEU A 327 25.59 14.30 0.76
N ALA A 328 25.35 14.89 1.94
CA ALA A 328 24.86 14.19 3.13
C ALA A 328 23.56 13.40 2.88
N VAL A 329 22.66 13.89 2.02
CA VAL A 329 21.41 13.18 1.67
C VAL A 329 21.71 11.92 0.87
N VAL A 330 22.60 12.05 -0.12
CA VAL A 330 23.00 10.92 -0.99
C VAL A 330 23.77 9.88 -0.18
N VAL A 331 24.70 10.31 0.68
CA VAL A 331 25.49 9.43 1.55
C VAL A 331 24.59 8.71 2.56
N ALA A 332 23.62 9.40 3.18
CA ALA A 332 22.67 8.75 4.08
C ALA A 332 21.82 7.70 3.35
N GLY A 333 21.30 8.02 2.16
CA GLY A 333 20.52 7.08 1.35
C GLY A 333 21.33 5.87 0.90
N ALA A 334 22.55 6.09 0.38
CA ALA A 334 23.43 5.02 -0.08
C ALA A 334 23.96 4.15 1.08
N GLY A 335 24.28 4.77 2.22
CA GLY A 335 24.69 4.07 3.43
C GLY A 335 23.57 3.18 3.98
N ALA A 336 22.34 3.70 4.09
CA ALA A 336 21.19 2.90 4.50
C ALA A 336 20.91 1.75 3.53
N LEU A 337 21.02 1.98 2.23
CA LEU A 337 20.90 0.94 1.20
C LEU A 337 21.95 -0.16 1.37
N ALA A 338 23.21 0.20 1.59
CA ALA A 338 24.29 -0.77 1.79
C ALA A 338 24.08 -1.60 3.07
N VAL A 339 23.79 -0.94 4.20
CA VAL A 339 23.49 -1.62 5.47
C VAL A 339 22.29 -2.55 5.32
N ALA A 340 21.24 -2.11 4.62
CA ALA A 340 20.06 -2.91 4.36
C ALA A 340 20.35 -4.17 3.54
N VAL A 341 21.14 -4.08 2.45
CA VAL A 341 21.49 -5.24 1.62
C VAL A 341 22.37 -6.23 2.39
N ILE A 342 23.31 -5.74 3.19
CA ILE A 342 24.15 -6.58 4.06
C ILE A 342 23.28 -7.26 5.12
N GLY A 343 22.41 -6.51 5.79
CA GLY A 343 21.48 -7.02 6.78
C GLY A 343 20.51 -8.05 6.19
N TRP A 344 19.99 -7.81 4.99
CA TRP A 344 19.12 -8.76 4.28
C TRP A 344 19.84 -10.08 4.02
N ALA A 345 21.05 -10.02 3.44
CA ALA A 345 21.83 -11.21 3.11
C ALA A 345 22.25 -11.97 4.37
N TYR A 346 22.63 -11.26 5.44
CA TYR A 346 22.97 -11.86 6.74
C TYR A 346 21.76 -12.53 7.39
N THR A 347 20.61 -11.85 7.42
CA THR A 347 19.39 -12.44 7.98
C THR A 347 18.99 -13.70 7.22
N LEU A 348 19.01 -13.65 5.89
CA LEU A 348 18.62 -14.77 5.03
C LEU A 348 19.56 -15.99 5.16
N ALA A 349 20.88 -15.77 5.09
CA ALA A 349 21.85 -16.87 4.98
C ALA A 349 22.45 -17.33 6.32
N VAL A 350 22.32 -16.52 7.38
CA VAL A 350 22.89 -16.83 8.70
C VAL A 350 21.83 -16.90 9.78
N LEU A 351 21.01 -15.84 9.95
CA LEU A 351 20.04 -15.81 11.05
C LEU A 351 18.88 -16.80 10.86
N THR A 352 18.24 -16.81 9.68
CA THR A 352 17.11 -17.70 9.41
C THR A 352 17.47 -19.18 9.58
N PRO A 353 18.58 -19.70 9.03
CA PRO A 353 19.01 -21.08 9.31
C PRO A 353 19.37 -21.31 10.78
N GLY A 354 20.01 -20.33 11.43
CA GLY A 354 20.42 -20.44 12.84
C GLY A 354 19.26 -20.51 13.83
N MET A 355 18.05 -20.06 13.46
CA MET A 355 16.87 -20.20 14.32
C MET A 355 16.48 -21.66 14.55
N LEU A 356 16.84 -22.57 13.64
CA LEU A 356 16.60 -24.00 13.83
C LEU A 356 17.37 -24.52 15.04
N ASP A 357 18.65 -24.18 15.16
CA ASP A 357 19.52 -24.58 16.28
C ASP A 357 19.03 -23.98 17.61
N VAL A 358 18.57 -22.73 17.59
CA VAL A 358 17.99 -22.07 18.77
C VAL A 358 16.70 -22.77 19.20
N SER A 359 15.80 -23.06 18.26
CA SER A 359 14.52 -23.72 18.56
C SER A 359 14.65 -25.13 19.14
N GLN A 360 15.80 -25.79 18.92
CA GLN A 360 16.13 -27.10 19.47
C GLN A 360 16.83 -27.04 20.83
N SER A 361 17.47 -25.92 21.16
CA SER A 361 18.32 -25.79 22.36
C SER A 361 17.72 -24.89 23.45
N ALA A 362 16.77 -24.02 23.10
CA ALA A 362 16.10 -23.14 24.04
C ALA A 362 15.16 -23.93 24.99
N PRO A 363 14.93 -23.42 26.23
CA PRO A 363 14.10 -24.06 27.25
C PRO A 363 12.62 -24.18 26.88
N MET A 364 12.21 -23.65 25.73
CA MET A 364 10.93 -23.91 25.07
C MET A 364 11.16 -24.71 23.76
N PRO A 365 11.40 -26.04 23.84
CA PRO A 365 11.72 -26.88 22.68
C PRO A 365 10.50 -27.01 21.77
N GLY A 366 10.69 -26.72 20.48
CA GLY A 366 9.60 -26.54 19.50
C GLY A 366 9.60 -25.14 18.89
N GLY A 367 10.33 -24.20 19.52
CA GLY A 367 10.56 -22.85 19.01
C GLY A 367 9.37 -21.95 19.24
N ASP A 368 9.59 -20.88 20.00
CA ASP A 368 8.73 -19.72 20.00
C ASP A 368 8.56 -19.25 18.56
N GLY A 369 7.32 -19.35 18.02
CA GLY A 369 7.01 -18.93 16.64
C GLY A 369 7.45 -17.50 16.35
N GLU A 370 7.56 -16.69 17.41
CA GLU A 370 8.09 -15.34 17.42
C GLU A 370 9.53 -15.26 16.89
N LEU A 371 10.39 -16.25 17.09
CA LEU A 371 11.79 -16.23 16.62
C LEU A 371 11.90 -16.24 15.09
N TYR A 372 11.11 -17.11 14.45
CA TYR A 372 11.09 -17.19 13.00
C TYR A 372 10.36 -15.99 12.39
N MET A 373 9.28 -15.52 13.03
CA MET A 373 8.61 -14.26 12.70
C MET A 373 9.59 -13.08 12.75
N TRP A 374 10.43 -13.00 13.79
CA TRP A 374 11.42 -11.96 13.96
C TRP A 374 12.43 -11.95 12.80
N THR A 375 12.99 -13.10 12.41
CA THR A 375 13.90 -13.14 11.25
C THR A 375 13.20 -12.84 9.92
N ALA A 376 11.95 -13.25 9.74
CA ALA A 376 11.16 -12.90 8.57
C ALA A 376 10.91 -11.39 8.49
N GLU A 377 10.59 -10.76 9.63
CA GLU A 377 10.39 -9.32 9.69
C GLU A 377 11.68 -8.53 9.53
N LEU A 378 12.81 -9.03 10.03
CA LEU A 378 14.12 -8.44 9.74
C LEU A 378 14.40 -8.42 8.23
N ARG A 379 14.05 -9.49 7.50
CA ARG A 379 14.15 -9.51 6.02
C ARG A 379 13.23 -8.48 5.40
N ALA A 380 11.96 -8.40 5.79
CA ALA A 380 11.04 -7.39 5.27
C ALA A 380 11.52 -5.95 5.56
N THR A 381 12.04 -5.72 6.78
CA THR A 381 12.60 -4.44 7.22
C THR A 381 13.82 -4.03 6.41
N THR A 382 14.73 -4.97 6.15
CA THR A 382 15.91 -4.72 5.31
C THR A 382 15.52 -4.37 3.87
N ILE A 383 14.56 -5.09 3.26
CA ILE A 383 14.07 -4.77 1.92
C ILE A 383 13.42 -3.37 1.90
N LEU A 384 12.59 -3.05 2.89
CA LEU A 384 12.00 -1.73 3.03
C LEU A 384 13.09 -0.65 3.17
N LEU A 385 14.06 -0.83 4.07
CA LEU A 385 15.15 0.12 4.27
C LEU A 385 16.00 0.31 2.99
N ALA A 386 16.25 -0.77 2.24
CA ALA A 386 16.92 -0.70 0.94
C ALA A 386 16.12 0.16 -0.06
N THR A 387 14.81 -0.05 -0.16
CA THR A 387 13.96 0.76 -1.05
C THR A 387 13.95 2.23 -0.65
N LEU A 388 13.83 2.54 0.64
CA LEU A 388 13.83 3.92 1.13
C LEU A 388 15.19 4.58 0.94
N GLY A 389 16.28 3.86 1.21
CA GLY A 389 17.65 4.31 0.97
C GLY A 389 17.88 4.65 -0.51
N MET A 390 17.41 3.78 -1.41
CA MET A 390 17.44 4.00 -2.85
C MET A 390 16.64 5.24 -3.27
N LEU A 391 15.43 5.41 -2.73
CA LEU A 391 14.58 6.57 -3.03
C LEU A 391 15.24 7.89 -2.61
N VAL A 392 15.89 7.92 -1.45
CA VAL A 392 16.60 9.08 -0.92
C VAL A 392 17.87 9.35 -1.71
N ALA A 393 18.69 8.32 -1.97
CA ALA A 393 19.95 8.46 -2.71
C ALA A 393 19.74 8.91 -4.17
N THR A 394 18.62 8.51 -4.78
CA THR A 394 18.28 8.83 -6.17
C THR A 394 17.20 9.91 -6.29
N ALA A 395 16.91 10.64 -5.21
CA ALA A 395 15.79 11.58 -5.16
C ALA A 395 15.79 12.62 -6.28
N GLU A 396 16.97 13.08 -6.71
CA GLU A 396 17.10 14.04 -7.81
C GLU A 396 16.96 13.44 -9.20
N ARG A 397 17.13 12.14 -9.35
CA ARG A 397 17.18 11.48 -10.65
C ARG A 397 15.78 11.34 -11.24
N ARG A 398 15.63 11.56 -12.55
CA ARG A 398 14.31 11.58 -13.21
C ARG A 398 13.51 10.30 -12.91
N PHE A 399 14.16 9.15 -13.04
CA PHE A 399 13.57 7.83 -12.88
C PHE A 399 13.87 7.19 -11.52
N GLY A 400 14.27 7.97 -10.50
CA GLY A 400 14.53 7.48 -9.15
C GLY A 400 13.43 6.56 -8.56
N PRO A 401 12.13 6.88 -8.72
CA PRO A 401 11.05 5.99 -8.29
C PRO A 401 11.04 4.64 -9.00
N ALA A 402 11.33 4.60 -10.30
CA ALA A 402 11.41 3.34 -11.05
C ALA A 402 12.60 2.49 -10.57
N GLY A 403 13.75 3.12 -10.33
CA GLY A 403 14.91 2.45 -9.74
C GLY A 403 14.62 1.91 -8.33
N THR A 404 13.87 2.66 -7.53
CA THR A 404 13.40 2.23 -6.19
C THR A 404 12.50 1.00 -6.26
N LEU A 405 11.51 1.02 -7.16
CA LEU A 405 10.60 -0.11 -7.38
C LEU A 405 11.36 -1.35 -7.84
N LEU A 406 12.36 -1.19 -8.70
CA LEU A 406 13.20 -2.29 -9.17
C LEU A 406 14.01 -2.90 -8.02
N VAL A 407 14.59 -2.09 -7.13
CA VAL A 407 15.29 -2.58 -5.93
C VAL A 407 14.35 -3.38 -5.03
N GLY A 408 13.16 -2.85 -4.74
CA GLY A 408 12.18 -3.52 -3.88
C GLY A 408 11.71 -4.84 -4.47
N ALA A 409 11.18 -4.83 -5.70
CA ALA A 409 10.70 -6.03 -6.36
C ALA A 409 11.81 -7.06 -6.59
N GLY A 410 13.01 -6.60 -6.95
CA GLY A 410 14.16 -7.47 -7.18
C GLY A 410 14.66 -8.14 -5.92
N LEU A 411 14.75 -7.42 -4.79
CA LEU A 411 15.13 -8.00 -3.50
C LEU A 411 14.05 -8.93 -2.95
N THR A 412 12.77 -8.60 -3.08
CA THR A 412 11.67 -9.53 -2.70
C THR A 412 11.70 -10.81 -3.54
N LEU A 413 11.90 -10.70 -4.85
CA LEU A 413 12.04 -11.89 -5.72
C LEU A 413 13.27 -12.72 -5.34
N ALA A 414 14.42 -12.06 -5.13
CA ALA A 414 15.64 -12.73 -4.69
C ALA A 414 15.45 -13.43 -3.35
N ASN A 415 14.75 -12.78 -2.41
CA ASN A 415 14.40 -13.34 -1.12
C ASN A 415 13.61 -14.64 -1.27
N ALA A 416 12.50 -14.60 -2.01
CA ALA A 416 11.67 -15.78 -2.26
C ALA A 416 12.45 -16.93 -2.91
N VAL A 417 13.30 -16.65 -3.91
CA VAL A 417 14.08 -17.68 -4.62
C VAL A 417 15.17 -18.27 -3.71
N LEU A 418 15.97 -17.43 -3.06
CA LEU A 418 17.08 -17.89 -2.21
C LEU A 418 16.58 -18.59 -0.94
N ASN A 419 15.45 -18.15 -0.38
CA ASN A 419 14.81 -18.82 0.75
C ASN A 419 14.38 -20.25 0.37
N ARG A 420 13.75 -20.45 -0.80
CA ARG A 420 13.37 -21.79 -1.30
C ARG A 420 14.55 -22.69 -1.60
N MET A 421 15.71 -22.11 -1.93
CA MET A 421 16.94 -22.87 -2.13
C MET A 421 17.65 -23.23 -0.81
N ASN A 422 17.09 -22.86 0.35
CA ASN A 422 17.65 -23.09 1.69
C ASN A 422 19.12 -22.64 1.80
N VAL A 423 19.39 -21.45 1.25
CA VAL A 423 20.73 -20.87 1.22
C VAL A 423 21.21 -20.61 2.65
N SER A 424 22.36 -21.19 3.04
CA SER A 424 22.89 -21.08 4.40
C SER A 424 24.42 -20.94 4.46
N GLY A 425 24.91 -20.44 5.58
CA GLY A 425 26.32 -20.33 5.91
C GLY A 425 27.11 -19.30 5.08
N PRO A 426 28.45 -19.31 5.15
CA PRO A 426 29.31 -18.31 4.49
C PRO A 426 29.19 -18.30 2.96
N GLY A 427 29.03 -19.48 2.35
CA GLY A 427 28.81 -19.60 0.90
C GLY A 427 27.47 -18.99 0.50
N GLY A 428 26.42 -19.26 1.27
CA GLY A 428 25.11 -18.67 1.07
C GLY A 428 25.08 -17.17 1.24
N LEU A 429 25.80 -16.62 2.23
CA LEU A 429 25.94 -15.18 2.44
C LEU A 429 26.56 -14.49 1.23
N ARG A 430 27.63 -15.07 0.66
CA ARG A 430 28.27 -14.54 -0.56
C ARG A 430 27.31 -14.55 -1.74
N LEU A 431 26.57 -15.66 -1.93
CA LEU A 431 25.56 -15.76 -2.98
C LEU A 431 24.47 -14.71 -2.81
N ALA A 432 23.92 -14.58 -1.60
CA ALA A 432 22.89 -13.59 -1.29
C ALA A 432 23.38 -12.16 -1.58
N LEU A 433 24.59 -11.79 -1.13
CA LEU A 433 25.18 -10.48 -1.44
C LEU A 433 25.32 -10.24 -2.95
N LEU A 434 25.84 -11.22 -3.70
CA LEU A 434 25.98 -11.11 -5.15
C LEU A 434 24.63 -10.91 -5.83
N VAL A 435 23.62 -11.69 -5.44
CA VAL A 435 22.26 -11.58 -5.98
C VAL A 435 21.61 -10.24 -5.59
N GLY A 436 21.81 -9.77 -4.36
CA GLY A 436 21.26 -8.50 -3.87
C GLY A 436 21.88 -7.26 -4.51
N VAL A 437 23.15 -7.33 -4.94
CA VAL A 437 23.81 -6.25 -5.68
C VAL A 437 23.21 -6.04 -7.07
N VAL A 438 22.73 -7.09 -7.73
CA VAL A 438 22.13 -7.00 -9.09
C VAL A 438 20.96 -6.00 -9.16
N PRO A 439 19.89 -6.11 -8.34
CA PRO A 439 18.79 -5.15 -8.38
C PRO A 439 19.21 -3.75 -7.93
N VAL A 440 20.23 -3.61 -7.07
CA VAL A 440 20.79 -2.31 -6.69
C VAL A 440 21.46 -1.62 -7.88
N ILE A 441 22.35 -2.32 -8.59
CA ILE A 441 23.01 -1.79 -9.79
C ILE A 441 21.99 -1.48 -10.87
N ALA A 442 21.09 -2.42 -11.17
CA ALA A 442 20.04 -2.23 -12.15
C ALA A 442 19.14 -1.05 -11.79
N GLY A 443 18.75 -0.92 -10.52
CA GLY A 443 17.93 0.19 -10.03
C GLY A 443 18.66 1.53 -10.16
N TRP A 444 19.97 1.55 -9.89
CA TRP A 444 20.81 2.75 -10.02
C TRP A 444 20.97 3.20 -11.47
N VAL A 445 21.13 2.25 -12.39
CA VAL A 445 21.17 2.50 -13.83
C VAL A 445 19.82 3.02 -14.31
N VAL A 446 18.71 2.35 -13.94
CA VAL A 446 17.34 2.74 -14.31
C VAL A 446 16.97 4.11 -13.76
N ALA A 447 17.42 4.46 -12.55
CA ALA A 447 17.21 5.79 -11.98
C ALA A 447 17.77 6.90 -12.89
N GLY A 448 18.79 6.57 -13.70
CA GLY A 448 19.40 7.43 -14.69
C GLY A 448 20.39 8.43 -14.08
N ARG A 449 20.87 9.37 -14.89
CA ARG A 449 21.71 10.47 -14.41
C ARG A 449 20.86 11.58 -13.79
N ALA A 450 21.46 12.36 -12.90
CA ALA A 450 20.82 13.55 -12.36
C ALA A 450 20.47 14.52 -13.52
N PRO A 451 19.22 15.01 -13.60
CA PRO A 451 18.82 15.93 -14.66
C PRO A 451 19.59 17.26 -14.51
N HIS A 452 20.08 17.79 -15.63
CA HIS A 452 20.68 19.13 -15.69
C HIS A 452 19.62 20.26 -15.61
N GLY A 453 18.36 19.93 -15.33
CA GLY A 453 17.22 20.84 -15.24
C GLY A 453 16.41 20.61 -13.96
N ARG A 454 16.37 21.65 -13.13
CA ARG A 454 15.84 21.73 -11.76
C ARG A 454 14.34 21.36 -11.62
N GLN A 455 14.03 20.19 -11.03
CA GLN A 455 12.77 19.95 -10.31
C GLN A 455 13.01 19.77 -8.79
N PRO A 456 13.46 20.83 -8.08
CA PRO A 456 13.90 20.73 -6.68
C PRO A 456 12.76 20.32 -5.73
N ASP A 457 11.50 20.54 -6.13
CA ASP A 457 10.35 20.17 -5.32
C ASP A 457 10.04 18.66 -5.40
N ALA A 458 10.33 18.00 -6.53
CA ALA A 458 10.14 16.55 -6.66
C ALA A 458 11.17 15.77 -5.82
N ALA A 459 12.43 16.21 -5.84
CA ALA A 459 13.49 15.62 -5.01
C ALA A 459 13.18 15.77 -3.52
N LEU A 460 12.78 16.96 -3.07
CA LEU A 460 12.39 17.20 -1.68
C LEU A 460 11.23 16.30 -1.24
N ARG A 461 10.20 16.12 -2.09
CA ARG A 461 9.07 15.24 -1.78
C ARG A 461 9.51 13.79 -1.62
N ARG A 462 10.36 13.29 -2.52
CA ARG A 462 10.88 11.91 -2.46
C ARG A 462 11.70 11.68 -1.20
N VAL A 463 12.62 12.60 -0.86
CA VAL A 463 13.38 12.53 0.39
C VAL A 463 12.46 12.57 1.59
N THR A 464 11.44 13.42 1.57
CA THR A 464 10.49 13.50 2.69
C THR A 464 9.71 12.21 2.87
N VAL A 465 9.24 11.58 1.79
CA VAL A 465 8.59 10.27 1.89
C VAL A 465 9.56 9.25 2.49
N GLY A 466 10.76 9.14 1.93
CA GLY A 466 11.80 8.22 2.41
C GLY A 466 12.11 8.42 3.89
N ALA A 467 12.38 9.66 4.30
CA ALA A 467 12.75 10.04 5.65
C ALA A 467 11.63 9.78 6.67
N LEU A 468 10.38 10.17 6.36
CA LEU A 468 9.26 9.99 7.28
C LEU A 468 8.91 8.52 7.45
N VAL A 469 8.91 7.71 6.37
CA VAL A 469 8.66 6.27 6.48
C VAL A 469 9.79 5.59 7.24
N ALA A 470 11.05 5.92 6.95
CA ALA A 470 12.20 5.31 7.61
C ALA A 470 12.17 5.51 9.13
N VAL A 471 11.92 6.75 9.59
CA VAL A 471 11.90 7.08 11.02
C VAL A 471 10.64 6.58 11.74
N SER A 472 9.50 6.47 11.05
CA SER A 472 8.25 6.00 11.67
C SER A 472 8.11 4.49 11.73
N VAL A 473 8.71 3.77 10.78
CA VAL A 473 8.45 2.34 10.58
C VAL A 473 9.63 1.47 10.99
N VAL A 474 10.85 1.81 10.58
CA VAL A 474 12.02 0.93 10.77
C VAL A 474 12.34 0.71 12.26
N PRO A 475 12.22 1.71 13.17
CA PRO A 475 12.42 1.48 14.60
C PRO A 475 11.41 0.50 15.23
N LEU A 476 10.26 0.22 14.58
CA LEU A 476 9.29 -0.74 15.12
C LEU A 476 9.84 -2.17 15.13
N ILE A 477 10.93 -2.46 14.41
CA ILE A 477 11.60 -3.75 14.47
C ILE A 477 12.11 -4.09 15.87
N THR A 478 12.28 -3.09 16.76
CA THR A 478 12.67 -3.32 18.15
C THR A 478 11.51 -3.80 19.04
N LEU A 479 10.28 -3.87 18.50
CA LEU A 479 9.16 -4.54 19.15
C LEU A 479 9.22 -6.05 19.00
N GLN A 480 9.98 -6.55 18.02
CA GLN A 480 10.28 -7.98 17.93
C GLN A 480 11.19 -8.39 19.07
N GLY A 481 10.85 -9.50 19.71
CA GLY A 481 11.59 -10.07 20.83
C GLY A 481 11.07 -11.48 21.12
N THR A 482 11.52 -12.03 22.23
CA THR A 482 11.11 -13.32 22.79
C THR A 482 11.28 -13.22 24.30
N PRO A 483 10.63 -14.07 25.11
CA PRO A 483 10.81 -14.07 26.56
C PRO A 483 12.28 -14.14 27.00
N GLY A 484 12.59 -13.54 28.16
CA GLY A 484 13.96 -13.44 28.68
C GLY A 484 14.67 -14.78 28.87
N VAL A 485 13.91 -15.87 29.09
CA VAL A 485 14.44 -17.24 29.16
C VAL A 485 15.18 -17.69 27.89
N ASN A 486 14.82 -17.14 26.72
CA ASN A 486 15.39 -17.52 25.43
C ASN A 486 16.62 -16.69 25.06
N HIS A 487 16.78 -15.50 25.62
CA HIS A 487 17.86 -14.57 25.29
C HIS A 487 19.29 -15.14 25.40
N PRO A 488 19.63 -16.01 26.38
CA PRO A 488 20.94 -16.65 26.45
C PRO A 488 21.28 -17.55 25.25
N PHE A 489 20.27 -18.03 24.53
CA PHE A 489 20.40 -18.94 23.39
C PHE A 489 20.40 -18.20 22.05
N LEU A 490 20.02 -16.92 22.04
CA LEU A 490 19.94 -16.13 20.81
C LEU A 490 21.33 -15.85 20.23
N PRO A 491 21.50 -15.93 18.90
CA PRO A 491 22.73 -15.49 18.27
C PRO A 491 22.86 -13.98 18.45
N VAL A 492 24.02 -13.52 18.94
CA VAL A 492 24.34 -12.09 19.12
C VAL A 492 24.04 -11.27 17.85
N GLY A 493 24.23 -11.89 16.67
CA GLY A 493 23.90 -11.28 15.39
C GLY A 493 22.44 -10.84 15.25
N LEU A 494 21.47 -11.54 15.86
CA LEU A 494 20.04 -11.19 15.78
C LEU A 494 19.78 -9.84 16.44
N THR A 495 20.26 -9.66 17.67
CA THR A 495 20.16 -8.42 18.44
C THR A 495 20.89 -7.27 17.74
N VAL A 496 22.14 -7.51 17.30
CA VAL A 496 22.95 -6.49 16.60
C VAL A 496 22.30 -6.06 15.29
N THR A 497 21.76 -6.99 14.50
CA THR A 497 21.06 -6.65 13.24
C THR A 497 19.77 -5.86 13.52
N THR A 498 19.00 -6.24 14.54
CA THR A 498 17.77 -5.53 14.94
C THR A 498 18.05 -4.07 15.31
N ILE A 499 19.01 -3.85 16.22
CA ILE A 499 19.41 -2.50 16.66
C ILE A 499 20.01 -1.71 15.49
N GLY A 500 20.90 -2.34 14.72
CA GLY A 500 21.58 -1.71 13.59
C GLY A 500 20.60 -1.21 12.52
N LEU A 501 19.55 -1.97 12.22
CA LEU A 501 18.51 -1.57 11.29
C LEU A 501 17.65 -0.42 11.83
N ALA A 502 17.23 -0.48 13.10
CA ALA A 502 16.51 0.61 13.75
C ALA A 502 17.30 1.93 13.68
N VAL A 503 18.59 1.89 14.04
CA VAL A 503 19.50 3.04 13.97
C VAL A 503 19.67 3.52 12.52
N ALA A 504 19.87 2.63 11.56
CA ALA A 504 20.01 3.00 10.15
C ALA A 504 18.74 3.70 9.61
N GLY A 505 17.55 3.23 9.99
CA GLY A 505 16.28 3.87 9.67
C GLY A 505 16.14 5.27 10.27
N MET A 506 16.53 5.45 11.54
CA MET A 506 16.55 6.76 12.19
C MET A 506 17.49 7.74 11.48
N LEU A 507 18.72 7.30 11.19
CA LEU A 507 19.72 8.12 10.49
C LEU A 507 19.26 8.48 9.07
N LEU A 508 18.62 7.55 8.36
CA LEU A 508 18.07 7.78 7.02
C LEU A 508 16.99 8.88 7.01
N GLY A 509 16.26 9.11 8.10
CA GLY A 509 15.32 10.23 8.16
C GLY A 509 15.90 11.51 8.76
N ILE A 510 16.66 11.42 9.85
CA ILE A 510 17.17 12.59 10.58
C ILE A 510 18.21 13.34 9.74
N VAL A 511 19.18 12.64 9.13
CA VAL A 511 20.27 13.28 8.38
C VAL A 511 19.75 14.05 7.17
N PRO A 512 18.88 13.48 6.29
CA PRO A 512 18.31 14.24 5.20
C PRO A 512 17.39 15.38 5.65
N ALA A 513 16.65 15.22 6.75
CA ALA A 513 15.80 16.28 7.30
C ALA A 513 16.62 17.48 7.79
N LEU A 514 17.76 17.23 8.46
CA LEU A 514 18.70 18.27 8.88
C LEU A 514 19.37 18.93 7.66
N ALA A 515 19.89 18.14 6.72
CA ALA A 515 20.60 18.64 5.55
C ALA A 515 19.71 19.48 4.60
N LEU A 516 18.41 19.18 4.53
CA LEU A 516 17.43 19.92 3.72
C LEU A 516 16.65 20.96 4.54
N SER A 517 16.93 21.09 5.84
CA SER A 517 16.26 22.07 6.68
C SER A 517 16.55 23.48 6.17
N ARG A 518 15.50 24.30 6.10
CA ARG A 518 15.64 25.72 5.74
C ARG A 518 15.93 26.61 6.95
N ARG A 519 15.89 26.05 8.16
CA ARG A 519 16.20 26.78 9.39
C ARG A 519 17.62 26.42 9.80
N PRO A 520 18.46 27.39 10.20
CA PRO A 520 19.74 27.08 10.80
C PRO A 520 19.47 26.33 12.11
N VAL A 521 19.79 25.04 12.13
CA VAL A 521 19.82 24.24 13.35
C VAL A 521 21.23 24.38 13.91
N PRO A 522 21.40 24.86 15.15
CA PRO A 522 22.73 24.97 15.72
C PRO A 522 23.35 23.58 15.86
N VAL A 523 24.67 23.48 15.70
CA VAL A 523 25.39 22.20 15.62
C VAL A 523 25.12 21.32 16.82
N TRP A 524 25.10 21.88 18.03
CA TRP A 524 24.79 21.13 19.25
C TRP A 524 23.38 20.50 19.21
N ALA A 525 22.38 21.18 18.66
CA ALA A 525 21.02 20.67 18.56
C ALA A 525 20.92 19.58 17.48
N ALA A 526 21.66 19.73 16.37
CA ALA A 526 21.77 18.70 15.34
C ALA A 526 22.45 17.43 15.88
N ILE A 527 23.51 17.58 16.68
CA ILE A 527 24.18 16.48 17.37
C ILE A 527 23.20 15.79 18.33
N LEU A 528 22.48 16.54 19.19
CA LEU A 528 21.51 15.95 20.11
C LEU A 528 20.37 15.22 19.39
N LEU A 529 19.86 15.77 18.28
CA LEU A 529 18.82 15.14 17.46
C LEU A 529 19.25 13.79 16.87
N VAL A 530 20.55 13.57 16.65
CA VAL A 530 21.09 12.31 16.14
C VAL A 530 21.52 11.39 17.28
N VAL A 531 22.31 11.90 18.23
CA VAL A 531 22.95 11.10 19.27
C VAL A 531 21.94 10.59 20.29
N VAL A 532 20.99 11.42 20.74
CA VAL A 532 20.05 11.00 21.81
C VAL A 532 19.17 9.82 21.35
N PRO A 533 18.51 9.85 20.18
CA PRO A 533 17.71 8.71 19.74
C PRO A 533 18.55 7.45 19.52
N VAL A 534 19.73 7.59 18.89
CA VAL A 534 20.61 6.45 18.62
C VAL A 534 21.12 5.83 19.91
N ALA A 535 21.58 6.64 20.87
CA ALA A 535 22.06 6.17 22.16
C ALA A 535 20.95 5.50 22.97
N LEU A 536 19.72 6.05 22.95
CA LEU A 536 18.58 5.43 23.61
C LEU A 536 18.21 4.09 22.97
N THR A 537 18.17 3.98 21.64
CA THR A 537 17.86 2.72 20.95
C THR A 537 18.95 1.67 21.15
N VAL A 538 20.23 2.06 21.06
CA VAL A 538 21.35 1.14 21.31
C VAL A 538 21.36 0.72 22.78
N GLY A 539 21.24 1.67 23.71
CA GLY A 539 21.21 1.38 25.15
C GLY A 539 20.05 0.46 25.53
N ALA A 540 18.84 0.75 25.06
CA ALA A 540 17.67 -0.08 25.33
C ALA A 540 17.78 -1.48 24.70
N GLY A 541 18.27 -1.58 23.46
CA GLY A 541 18.38 -2.88 22.77
C GLY A 541 19.51 -3.78 23.29
N LEU A 542 20.52 -3.22 23.94
CA LEU A 542 21.62 -3.99 24.55
C LEU A 542 21.28 -4.52 25.94
N ILE A 543 20.17 -4.10 26.54
CA ILE A 543 19.69 -4.60 27.84
C ILE A 543 18.74 -5.77 27.56
N PRO A 544 19.17 -7.03 27.78
CA PRO A 544 18.28 -8.17 27.61
C PRO A 544 17.18 -8.15 28.69
N PRO A 545 15.96 -8.64 28.38
CA PRO A 545 14.94 -8.86 29.39
C PRO A 545 15.44 -9.86 30.45
N PRO A 546 15.06 -9.67 31.73
CA PRO A 546 15.31 -10.63 32.79
C PRO A 546 14.76 -12.03 32.42
N PRO A 547 15.46 -13.13 32.75
CA PRO A 547 14.96 -14.48 32.48
C PRO A 547 13.62 -14.83 33.13
N SER A 548 13.15 -14.03 34.09
CA SER A 548 11.86 -14.22 34.75
C SER A 548 10.69 -13.50 34.07
N GLU A 549 10.94 -12.73 33.00
CA GLU A 549 9.93 -11.92 32.30
C GLU A 549 9.55 -12.55 30.95
N ASP A 550 8.25 -12.60 30.70
CA ASP A 550 7.66 -13.08 29.45
C ASP A 550 7.55 -11.97 28.38
N ASP A 551 8.14 -10.79 28.62
CA ASP A 551 8.09 -9.66 27.71
C ASP A 551 9.35 -9.52 26.84
N THR A 552 9.29 -8.61 25.85
CA THR A 552 10.38 -8.33 24.91
C THR A 552 11.44 -7.36 25.46
N GLY A 553 11.33 -6.97 26.73
CA GLY A 553 12.28 -6.13 27.45
C GLY A 553 12.27 -4.65 27.06
N VAL A 554 13.26 -3.93 27.58
CA VAL A 554 13.38 -2.46 27.45
C VAL A 554 13.56 -2.02 25.98
N GLY A 555 14.04 -2.91 25.11
CA GLY A 555 14.21 -2.66 23.67
C GLY A 555 12.91 -2.25 22.97
N ALA A 556 11.76 -2.76 23.41
CA ALA A 556 10.46 -2.39 22.87
C ALA A 556 10.14 -0.91 23.04
N TYR A 557 10.63 -0.26 24.10
CA TYR A 557 10.38 1.17 24.34
C TYR A 557 11.05 2.08 23.30
N ALA A 558 12.10 1.61 22.61
CA ALA A 558 12.75 2.37 21.54
C ALA A 558 11.80 2.66 20.37
N ALA A 559 10.81 1.79 20.12
CA ALA A 559 9.81 1.97 19.08
C ALA A 559 8.93 3.21 19.32
N PHE A 560 8.70 3.60 20.58
CA PHE A 560 7.89 4.77 20.92
C PHE A 560 8.53 6.11 20.52
N ALA A 561 9.84 6.12 20.21
CA ALA A 561 10.51 7.29 19.68
C ALA A 561 10.16 7.57 18.20
N ALA A 562 9.63 6.58 17.47
CA ALA A 562 9.44 6.64 16.02
C ALA A 562 8.55 7.81 15.56
N LEU A 563 7.33 7.95 16.10
CA LEU A 563 6.42 9.02 15.69
C LEU A 563 6.87 10.42 16.16
N PRO A 564 7.34 10.62 17.41
CA PRO A 564 7.93 11.89 17.83
C PRO A 564 9.08 12.36 16.92
N LEU A 565 9.98 11.46 16.52
CA LEU A 565 11.06 11.77 15.58
C LEU A 565 10.52 12.08 14.18
N THR A 566 9.46 11.41 13.75
CA THR A 566 8.78 11.68 12.47
C THR A 566 8.20 13.10 12.46
N VAL A 567 7.57 13.53 13.57
CA VAL A 567 7.09 14.90 13.76
C VAL A 567 8.25 15.90 13.73
N GLY A 568 9.38 15.58 14.38
CA GLY A 568 10.60 16.39 14.33
C GLY A 568 11.16 16.54 12.90
N CYS A 569 11.29 15.45 12.16
CA CYS A 569 11.73 15.45 10.77
C CYS A 569 10.78 16.27 9.87
N LEU A 570 9.46 16.11 10.06
CA LEU A 570 8.47 16.90 9.35
C LEU A 570 8.58 18.40 9.68
N ALA A 571 8.84 18.75 10.94
CA ALA A 571 9.04 20.14 11.37
C ALA A 571 10.27 20.77 10.72
N LEU A 572 11.37 20.01 10.58
CA LEU A 572 12.59 20.45 9.91
C LEU A 572 12.39 20.67 8.40
N LEU A 573 11.58 19.81 7.76
CA LEU A 573 11.33 19.82 6.32
C LEU A 573 10.24 20.84 5.90
N ARG A 574 9.30 21.19 6.78
CA ARG A 574 8.13 22.03 6.44
C ARG A 574 8.45 23.52 6.35
N ARG A 575 7.90 24.20 5.34
CA ARG A 575 7.95 25.66 5.20
C ARG A 575 6.90 26.33 6.11
N HIS A 576 7.31 26.84 7.27
CA HIS A 576 6.45 27.71 8.07
C HIS A 576 6.62 29.18 7.66
N ARG A 577 5.50 29.90 7.50
CA ARG A 577 5.54 31.37 7.51
C ARG A 577 6.11 31.83 8.86
N ALA A 578 7.01 32.81 8.84
CA ALA A 578 7.68 33.37 10.01
C ALA A 578 6.69 34.08 10.95
N ARG A 579 5.82 33.34 11.62
CA ARG A 579 5.04 33.84 12.76
C ARG A 579 5.70 33.30 14.04
N ARG A 580 6.02 34.24 14.93
CA ARG A 580 6.61 34.12 16.28
C ARG A 580 7.27 32.76 16.59
N PRO A 581 8.61 32.68 16.66
CA PRO A 581 9.35 31.41 16.77
C PRO A 581 8.91 30.55 17.95
N TYR A 582 8.62 31.16 19.11
CA TYR A 582 8.14 30.49 20.32
C TYR A 582 6.84 29.70 20.11
N ARG A 583 5.87 30.27 19.40
CA ARG A 583 4.59 29.59 19.12
C ARG A 583 4.78 28.40 18.20
N THR A 584 5.71 28.50 17.25
CA THR A 584 6.02 27.39 16.35
C THR A 584 6.71 26.25 17.11
N ALA A 585 7.66 26.57 17.99
CA ALA A 585 8.33 25.57 18.83
C ALA A 585 7.34 24.87 19.78
N ALA A 586 6.45 25.63 20.44
CA ALA A 586 5.43 25.06 21.33
C ALA A 586 4.47 24.11 20.58
N VAL A 587 4.01 24.48 19.38
CA VAL A 587 3.12 23.62 18.57
C VAL A 587 3.79 22.32 18.18
N TRP A 588 5.05 22.36 17.71
CA TRP A 588 5.76 21.15 17.31
C TRP A 588 6.14 20.26 18.49
N THR A 589 6.48 20.86 19.63
CA THR A 589 6.71 20.12 20.87
C THR A 589 5.42 19.44 21.33
N GLY A 590 4.29 20.16 21.32
CA GLY A 590 2.98 19.59 21.62
C GLY A 590 2.59 18.45 20.66
N LEU A 591 2.87 18.58 19.36
CA LEU A 591 2.65 17.52 18.38
C LEU A 591 3.56 16.32 18.60
N ALA A 592 4.82 16.52 19.00
CA ALA A 592 5.76 15.43 19.29
C ALA A 592 5.36 14.69 20.58
N LEU A 593 4.84 15.38 21.59
CA LEU A 593 4.28 14.73 22.78
C LEU A 593 2.99 13.97 22.47
N ALA A 594 2.08 14.57 21.67
CA ALA A 594 0.88 13.89 21.19
C ALA A 594 1.18 12.73 20.22
N ALA A 595 2.41 12.64 19.69
CA ALA A 595 2.84 11.55 18.84
C ALA A 595 3.12 10.25 19.61
N LEU A 596 3.36 10.32 20.92
CA LEU A 596 3.54 9.12 21.76
C LEU A 596 2.32 8.18 21.72
N PRO A 597 1.09 8.64 22.07
CA PRO A 597 -0.10 7.80 21.92
C PRO A 597 -0.41 7.48 20.44
N GLY A 598 0.00 8.35 19.51
CA GLY A 598 -0.08 8.06 18.08
C GLY A 598 0.79 6.87 17.66
N THR A 599 1.91 6.62 18.34
CA THR A 599 2.76 5.45 18.08
C THR A 599 2.06 4.17 18.48
N VAL A 600 1.32 4.17 19.60
CA VAL A 600 0.44 3.04 19.98
C VAL A 600 -0.58 2.76 18.88
N LEU A 601 -1.17 3.79 18.27
CA LEU A 601 -2.11 3.61 17.16
C LEU A 601 -1.44 3.08 15.88
N ILE A 602 -0.16 3.37 15.65
CA ILE A 602 0.60 2.78 14.54
C ILE A 602 0.98 1.35 14.85
N ILE A 603 1.37 1.04 16.08
CA ILE A 603 1.68 -0.33 16.50
C ILE A 603 0.41 -1.17 16.42
N ALA A 604 -0.69 -0.67 16.99
CA ALA A 604 -1.99 -1.31 16.90
C ALA A 604 -2.45 -1.39 15.44
N GLY A 605 -2.36 -0.31 14.66
CA GLY A 605 -2.77 -0.26 13.25
C GLY A 605 -1.93 -1.14 12.32
N GLY A 606 -0.61 -1.17 12.51
CA GLY A 606 0.31 -2.11 11.89
C GLY A 606 -0.05 -3.54 12.31
N GLY A 607 -0.38 -3.69 13.60
CA GLY A 607 -1.10 -4.77 14.27
C GLY A 607 -2.37 -5.27 13.56
N LEU A 608 -3.20 -4.34 13.09
CA LEU A 608 -4.46 -4.65 12.39
C LEU A 608 -4.22 -5.14 10.96
N LEU A 609 -3.11 -4.70 10.34
CA LEU A 609 -2.73 -5.11 8.99
C LEU A 609 -1.86 -6.39 8.98
N LEU A 610 -1.57 -6.96 10.15
CA LEU A 610 -0.65 -8.09 10.38
C LEU A 610 -1.06 -9.39 9.70
N ASN A 611 -2.35 -9.68 9.64
CA ASN A 611 -2.80 -10.95 9.09
C ASN A 611 -2.90 -10.94 7.58
N PHE A 612 -2.80 -9.78 6.93
CA PHE A 612 -2.97 -9.70 5.49
C PHE A 612 -1.65 -9.43 4.77
N VAL A 613 -0.96 -8.34 5.13
CA VAL A 613 0.23 -7.91 4.39
C VAL A 613 1.43 -8.81 4.69
N PRO A 614 1.79 -9.09 5.97
CA PRO A 614 2.77 -10.11 6.31
C PRO A 614 2.43 -11.48 5.72
N ASN A 615 1.19 -11.98 5.84
CA ASN A 615 0.81 -13.28 5.23
C ASN A 615 1.02 -13.31 3.71
N LEU A 616 0.70 -12.23 3.00
CA LEU A 616 0.95 -12.13 1.56
C LEU A 616 2.46 -12.08 1.25
N VAL A 617 3.24 -11.30 2.01
CA VAL A 617 4.69 -11.21 1.86
C VAL A 617 5.37 -12.56 2.17
N PHE A 618 4.96 -13.23 3.25
CA PHE A 618 5.49 -14.53 3.68
C PHE A 618 5.08 -15.66 2.74
N ALA A 619 3.84 -15.62 2.21
CA ALA A 619 3.40 -16.54 1.17
C ALA A 619 4.21 -16.38 -0.13
N ILE A 620 4.49 -15.13 -0.55
CA ILE A 620 5.39 -14.86 -1.69
C ILE A 620 6.79 -15.42 -1.39
N ASP A 621 7.29 -15.20 -0.17
CA ASP A 621 8.59 -15.70 0.29
C ASP A 621 8.64 -17.23 0.46
N GLY A 622 7.50 -17.92 0.32
CA GLY A 622 7.37 -19.37 0.45
C GLY A 622 7.43 -19.87 1.90
N GLY A 623 7.30 -18.99 2.88
CA GLY A 623 7.19 -19.36 4.29
C GLY A 623 5.73 -19.71 4.60
N GLY A 624 5.38 -20.99 4.53
CA GLY A 624 4.06 -21.50 4.93
C GLY A 624 3.96 -21.72 6.44
N TYR A 625 4.30 -20.71 7.23
CA TYR A 625 4.36 -20.85 8.69
C TYR A 625 3.13 -20.25 9.36
N SER A 626 2.40 -21.06 10.11
CA SER A 626 1.45 -20.61 11.13
C SER A 626 2.26 -20.16 12.36
N PHE A 627 2.52 -18.87 12.51
CA PHE A 627 3.26 -18.37 13.67
C PHE A 627 2.31 -17.75 14.71
N ASP A 628 2.50 -18.16 15.96
CA ASP A 628 2.23 -17.32 17.12
C ASP A 628 3.25 -16.17 17.08
N GLY A 629 2.81 -14.95 16.73
CA GLY A 629 3.68 -13.77 16.65
C GLY A 629 3.08 -12.61 15.84
N LEU A 630 3.36 -11.37 16.25
CA LEU A 630 2.83 -10.14 15.62
C LEU A 630 3.89 -9.49 14.72
N SER A 631 3.58 -9.15 13.45
CA SER A 631 4.56 -8.57 12.50
C SER A 631 4.50 -7.05 12.22
N PHE A 632 5.11 -6.20 13.05
CA PHE A 632 4.83 -4.76 13.08
C PHE A 632 5.21 -3.97 11.81
N VAL A 633 6.36 -4.24 11.20
CA VAL A 633 6.98 -3.38 10.17
C VAL A 633 6.21 -3.36 8.85
N PRO A 634 5.85 -4.48 8.20
CA PRO A 634 5.12 -4.45 6.93
C PRO A 634 3.77 -3.74 7.04
N GLY A 635 3.03 -4.02 8.11
CA GLY A 635 1.75 -3.36 8.41
C GLY A 635 1.93 -1.85 8.57
N ALA A 636 2.85 -1.42 9.43
CA ALA A 636 3.12 0.00 9.64
C ALA A 636 3.61 0.72 8.36
N ALA A 637 4.38 0.05 7.49
CA ALA A 637 4.81 0.61 6.22
C ALA A 637 3.63 0.97 5.30
N THR A 638 2.62 0.09 5.22
CA THR A 638 1.43 0.34 4.39
C THR A 638 0.56 1.49 4.90
N LEU A 639 0.56 1.76 6.20
CA LEU A 639 -0.08 2.95 6.79
C LEU A 639 0.74 4.22 6.57
N MET A 640 2.05 4.16 6.81
CA MET A 640 2.89 5.34 6.85
C MET A 640 3.28 5.86 5.48
N LEU A 641 3.41 4.99 4.47
CA LEU A 641 3.74 5.41 3.10
C LEU A 641 2.74 6.40 2.49
N PRO A 642 1.40 6.18 2.53
CA PRO A 642 0.43 7.16 2.03
C PRO A 642 0.37 8.43 2.90
N LEU A 643 0.53 8.32 4.22
CA LEU A 643 0.59 9.48 5.13
C LEU A 643 1.82 10.35 4.86
N ALA A 644 2.98 9.73 4.66
CA ALA A 644 4.23 10.39 4.30
C ALA A 644 4.12 11.05 2.91
N ALA A 645 3.50 10.38 1.93
CA ALA A 645 3.23 10.96 0.61
C ALA A 645 2.31 12.18 0.69
N LEU A 646 1.25 12.12 1.52
CA LEU A 646 0.35 13.24 1.77
C LEU A 646 1.07 14.41 2.46
N ALA A 647 1.91 14.11 3.45
CA ALA A 647 2.72 15.11 4.16
C ALA A 647 3.70 15.78 3.20
N ALA A 648 4.42 14.99 2.40
CA ALA A 648 5.34 15.45 1.37
C ALA A 648 4.65 16.36 0.33
N ALA A 649 3.45 15.99 -0.13
CA ALA A 649 2.66 16.79 -1.06
C ALA A 649 2.22 18.16 -0.48
N ARG A 650 2.18 18.31 0.85
CA ARG A 650 1.76 19.52 1.56
C ARG A 650 2.92 20.39 2.07
N LEU A 651 4.19 19.99 1.86
CA LEU A 651 5.36 20.72 2.36
C LEU A 651 5.46 22.16 1.86
N ASP A 652 4.94 22.43 0.65
CA ASP A 652 5.05 23.75 0.03
C ASP A 652 4.11 24.80 0.65
N GLY A 653 3.25 24.37 1.60
CA GLY A 653 2.10 25.16 2.03
C GLY A 653 1.10 25.25 0.88
N SER A 654 -0.18 25.35 1.19
CA SER A 654 -1.10 25.85 0.19
C SER A 654 -0.49 27.14 -0.37
N ARG A 655 -0.45 27.27 -1.71
CA ARG A 655 -0.60 28.58 -2.36
C ARG A 655 -1.91 29.14 -1.84
N GLY A 656 -1.88 29.66 -0.61
CA GLY A 656 -2.98 30.38 -0.03
C GLY A 656 -3.27 31.46 -1.04
N ARG A 657 -4.54 31.49 -1.48
CA ARG A 657 -5.20 32.65 -2.08
C ARG A 657 -4.29 33.85 -1.93
N ALA A 658 -3.71 34.31 -3.04
CA ALA A 658 -3.21 35.67 -3.06
C ALA A 658 -4.32 36.51 -2.41
N PRO A 659 -4.01 37.43 -1.47
CA PRO A 659 -5.01 38.40 -1.06
C PRO A 659 -5.64 38.90 -2.35
N SER A 660 -6.98 38.83 -2.42
CA SER A 660 -7.69 39.45 -3.54
C SER A 660 -7.03 40.81 -3.73
N PRO A 661 -6.64 41.20 -4.97
CA PRO A 661 -6.35 42.61 -5.17
C PRO A 661 -7.51 43.36 -4.54
N ASP A 662 -7.20 44.28 -3.64
CA ASP A 662 -8.21 45.22 -3.17
C ASP A 662 -8.92 45.71 -4.43
N PRO A 663 -10.26 45.66 -4.49
CA PRO A 663 -10.95 46.26 -5.61
C PRO A 663 -10.40 47.67 -5.72
N ASP A 664 -9.84 48.00 -6.90
CA ASP A 664 -9.35 49.34 -7.18
C ASP A 664 -10.39 50.34 -6.64
N PRO A 665 -9.98 51.37 -5.89
CA PRO A 665 -10.91 52.38 -5.43
C PRO A 665 -11.67 52.88 -6.66
N LEU A 666 -12.99 52.66 -6.65
CA LEU A 666 -13.88 53.11 -7.71
C LEU A 666 -13.52 54.58 -8.00
N PRO A 667 -13.30 54.97 -9.27
CA PRO A 667 -13.05 56.36 -9.60
C PRO A 667 -14.17 57.20 -8.98
N ALA A 668 -13.78 58.19 -8.18
CA ALA A 668 -14.72 59.11 -7.56
C ALA A 668 -15.64 59.66 -8.67
N PRO A 669 -16.97 59.72 -8.44
CA PRO A 669 -17.88 60.27 -9.43
C PRO A 669 -17.45 61.70 -9.74
N GLU A 670 -17.08 61.90 -10.99
CA GLU A 670 -16.79 63.20 -11.58
C GLU A 670 -17.93 64.14 -11.23
N SER A 671 -17.63 65.14 -10.40
CA SER A 671 -18.54 66.22 -10.06
C SER A 671 -18.98 66.90 -11.36
N ALA A 672 -20.20 66.63 -11.77
CA ALA A 672 -20.88 67.33 -12.86
C ALA A 672 -20.87 68.85 -12.55
N GLN A 673 -19.89 69.55 -13.13
CA GLN A 673 -19.88 71.00 -13.20
C GLN A 673 -21.07 71.44 -14.05
N ARG A 674 -22.08 71.98 -13.37
CA ARG A 674 -23.15 72.79 -13.96
C ARG A 674 -22.53 74.01 -14.63
N SER A 675 -22.45 74.01 -15.95
CA SER A 675 -22.39 75.23 -16.75
C SER A 675 -23.81 75.77 -16.92
N ALA A 676 -24.12 76.88 -16.25
CA ALA A 676 -25.28 77.71 -16.56
C ALA A 676 -24.87 78.80 -17.57
N PRO A 677 -25.62 79.05 -18.65
CA PRO A 677 -25.37 80.18 -19.53
C PRO A 677 -26.00 81.46 -18.96
N ARG A 678 -25.27 82.58 -19.09
CA ARG A 678 -25.83 83.93 -19.18
C ARG A 678 -25.86 84.33 -20.64
#